data_AF-A0A3Q2V697-F1
#
_entry.id   AF-A0A3Q2V697-F1
#
_cell.length_a   1.000
_cell.length_b   1.000
_cell.length_c   1.000
_cell.angle_alpha   90.00
_cell.angle_beta   90.00
_cell.angle_gamma   90.00
#
_symmetry.space_group_name_H-M   'P 1'
#
loop_
_entity.id
_entity.type
_entity.pdbx_description
1 polymer ?
#
loop_
_entity_poly.entity_id
_entity_poly.type
_entity_poly.pdbx_seq_one_letter_code
_entity_poly.pdbx_strand_id
1 'polypeptide(L)'
;MAYLSGSNSSFTSYGSGDTVYSEPLQINTHCVTTRIFFWGGGNCVNGEDKLALARTALQSDAKRLESGIQFLNEAEIAGYLLECENILRQQVVDIQILLDGKFPFADQLVQRVSKLRDDLLALRAECSSVYSKGRTLTTEQTKMMISGITQSLNSGFSQSINTNLTPALTPALTPGGIGTPGSTFTSSLTPCLTPSLTPALTPSLQPASVQSYLGSGGDMVPGSLRHLKNMQIRKPLLKSSLADPSLTEEEVNMKFVQDLLNWVEEMQMELERSEWGSDMPSVKMNLDNHKNVHRVIEEFQMSLKEAKISEIQMTMPLKLSFSDKLNKLEKQYERLLSSSRERQSHLESLHDFVSQATQELIWLNEKEEEEVAFDWSDRNINISKKRDYHADLMRELDEKEEAIKSVQDKAERLMLKNHPARLTIEAYKAAMQTQWSWILQLCSCVEQHLKENAIYFEFFSDAKESMDYLKNLQDSIQRKYSCDRTSSLHRLEDLIQESMDEKEQLLQYRSTVAGLVGRAKNIVQLKPRNPENPLRSSIPVKAICDYRQIEITIYKEDECVLASNSHRAKWKVINPAGNEAMVPSVCFTVPPPNKEAVDMVSRTEQLYQNVLALWHHSHVNMKSVVSWHYLMADIQAIRNWNVASIKTMLPGEHQQVLSNLQSHFDEFLEDSEESKVFTMADCAQLERDVAACKEYYQELLRSAEREEHEESVYNHYISEIRNFRMHLEAHEEHLIRQIRSPLERDDLEQSLQRITEHERKTAELNKLKEDLDAMKEKCELFLRQAAGSPSVATLSSELTVLIQSMSQVYSMSSIYMDKLKTVSLVVKHSQSAEALVKAYESKLYEEDAMNPDVKSIENVISTLKHWRAEIDERQESFHDMEDELQKARLISDRMFKAHNERDFDLDWHKEKADQLSERWQNIHSQIDSRLRDLDGISKSLKHYRDSYSSLDEWVRDMEAAQLKAQEHKPEDSKALAELLNKQKILVAEIEKKQSSIDECQKYSEQYSSAVKDYELQLMTFRAMVDSQHKSPLKKRRMQSSSDAIQQEFMDLRTRYTALVTLMTQYVKFASETLKRTEDEEVSYSCFNT
;
A
#
# COMPACT_ATOMS: atom_id res chain seq x y z
N MET A 1 -13.31 -25.44 50.35
CA MET A 1 -12.38 -26.52 50.78
C MET A 1 -11.07 -26.19 50.07
N ALA A 2 -10.03 -25.62 50.71
CA ALA A 2 -9.25 -26.08 51.86
C ALA A 2 -8.46 -27.37 51.51
N TYR A 3 -7.13 -27.49 51.67
CA TYR A 3 -6.10 -26.77 52.47
C TYR A 3 -4.93 -26.26 51.55
N LEU A 4 -4.17 -25.18 51.82
CA LEU A 4 -2.96 -25.01 52.68
C LEU A 4 -1.86 -26.08 52.45
N SER A 5 -0.54 -25.79 52.43
CA SER A 5 0.31 -24.60 52.72
C SER A 5 1.56 -24.60 51.79
N GLY A 6 2.56 -23.68 51.79
CA GLY A 6 2.86 -22.48 52.59
C GLY A 6 4.02 -22.64 53.60
N SER A 7 5.22 -22.07 53.33
CA SER A 7 6.28 -21.66 54.31
C SER A 7 7.54 -21.05 53.65
N ASN A 8 8.26 -20.20 54.40
CA ASN A 8 9.50 -19.49 53.98
C ASN A 8 10.72 -19.93 54.82
N SER A 9 11.93 -19.95 54.23
CA SER A 9 13.24 -19.59 54.86
C SER A 9 14.40 -19.96 53.91
N SER A 10 15.51 -19.26 53.62
CA SER A 10 16.15 -17.98 54.01
C SER A 10 17.57 -18.17 54.58
N PHE A 11 18.55 -17.52 53.93
CA PHE A 11 19.83 -17.01 54.45
C PHE A 11 21.15 -17.85 54.44
N THR A 12 22.24 -17.09 54.24
CA THR A 12 23.70 -17.40 54.35
C THR A 12 24.38 -18.27 53.27
N SER A 13 25.72 -18.20 53.07
CA SER A 13 26.62 -17.09 52.67
C SER A 13 28.08 -17.61 52.49
N TYR A 14 28.92 -16.88 51.75
CA TYR A 14 30.39 -17.04 51.57
C TYR A 14 30.94 -18.29 50.84
N GLY A 15 31.96 -18.07 49.99
CA GLY A 15 32.78 -19.12 49.39
C GLY A 15 33.34 -18.76 48.00
N SER A 16 34.39 -17.93 47.93
CA SER A 16 35.02 -17.56 46.66
C SER A 16 35.81 -18.71 46.01
N GLY A 17 35.83 -18.79 44.68
CA GLY A 17 36.66 -19.75 43.94
C GLY A 17 36.66 -19.48 42.44
N ASP A 18 37.64 -18.70 41.95
CA ASP A 18 37.82 -18.46 40.52
C ASP A 18 38.08 -19.76 39.75
N THR A 19 37.21 -20.11 38.81
CA THR A 19 37.49 -21.15 37.82
C THR A 19 36.94 -20.73 36.46
N VAL A 20 37.84 -20.35 35.55
CA VAL A 20 37.46 -19.94 34.18
C VAL A 20 37.09 -21.18 33.36
N TYR A 21 35.79 -21.40 33.17
CA TYR A 21 35.26 -22.27 32.12
C TYR A 21 33.99 -21.66 31.54
N SER A 22 33.84 -21.76 30.21
CA SER A 22 32.91 -20.96 29.43
C SER A 22 31.44 -21.29 29.69
N GLU A 23 30.64 -20.26 30.01
CA GLU A 23 29.21 -20.31 29.74
C GLU A 23 28.96 -20.28 28.22
N PRO A 24 28.02 -21.07 27.69
CA PRO A 24 27.59 -20.94 26.31
C PRO A 24 26.70 -19.70 26.16
N LEU A 25 27.05 -18.82 25.22
CA LEU A 25 26.20 -17.71 24.80
C LEU A 25 24.78 -18.23 24.48
N GLN A 26 23.77 -17.73 25.18
CA GLN A 26 22.39 -17.82 24.70
C GLN A 26 22.25 -16.91 23.48
N ILE A 27 22.58 -17.45 22.29
CA ILE A 27 22.34 -16.80 21.01
C ILE A 27 20.83 -16.83 20.73
N ASN A 28 20.16 -15.86 21.35
CA ASN A 28 18.89 -15.26 20.99
C ASN A 28 18.07 -16.06 19.95
N THR A 29 17.39 -17.11 20.42
CA THR A 29 16.64 -18.06 19.58
C THR A 29 15.62 -17.35 18.69
N HIS A 30 15.07 -16.23 19.17
CA HIS A 30 14.13 -15.40 18.45
C HIS A 30 14.72 -14.84 17.13
N CYS A 31 15.99 -14.45 17.14
CA CYS A 31 16.69 -13.91 15.97
C CYS A 31 16.90 -14.98 14.88
N VAL A 32 17.10 -16.24 15.28
CA VAL A 32 17.20 -17.38 14.36
C VAL A 32 15.84 -17.72 13.77
N THR A 33 14.78 -17.81 14.58
CA THR A 33 13.44 -18.14 14.10
C THR A 33 12.86 -17.09 13.16
N THR A 34 13.03 -15.79 13.46
CA THR A 34 12.56 -14.70 12.57
C THR A 34 13.32 -14.69 11.24
N ARG A 35 14.64 -14.98 11.24
CA ARG A 35 15.39 -15.14 9.98
C ARG A 35 14.89 -16.31 9.14
N ILE A 36 14.59 -17.46 9.76
CA ILE A 36 14.10 -18.67 9.07
C ILE A 36 12.77 -18.41 8.35
N PHE A 37 11.85 -17.64 8.95
CA PHE A 37 10.56 -17.33 8.33
C PHE A 37 10.69 -16.45 7.06
N PHE A 38 11.58 -15.46 7.06
CA PHE A 38 11.92 -14.69 5.85
C PHE A 38 12.60 -15.54 4.77
N TRP A 39 13.27 -16.62 5.19
CA TRP A 39 14.15 -17.42 4.36
C TRP A 39 13.45 -18.48 3.48
N GLY A 40 12.29 -18.99 3.91
CA GLY A 40 11.55 -20.02 3.16
C GLY A 40 10.91 -19.54 1.84
N GLY A 41 10.79 -18.21 1.63
CA GLY A 41 10.13 -17.63 0.47
C GLY A 41 10.84 -16.40 -0.10
N GLY A 42 10.77 -15.28 0.62
CA GLY A 42 11.08 -13.94 0.09
C GLY A 42 12.46 -13.81 -0.56
N ASN A 43 13.51 -14.25 0.11
CA ASN A 43 14.88 -14.06 -0.40
C ASN A 43 15.21 -14.88 -1.65
N CYS A 44 14.63 -16.08 -1.82
CA CYS A 44 14.78 -16.84 -3.07
C CYS A 44 13.98 -16.22 -4.21
N VAL A 45 12.74 -15.81 -3.94
CA VAL A 45 11.86 -15.15 -4.92
C VAL A 45 12.48 -13.85 -5.42
N ASN A 46 12.99 -12.99 -4.54
CA ASN A 46 13.73 -11.77 -4.93
C ASN A 46 14.91 -12.07 -5.88
N GLY A 47 15.63 -13.17 -5.67
CA GLY A 47 16.72 -13.59 -6.56
C GLY A 47 16.21 -14.02 -7.94
N GLU A 48 15.14 -14.83 -7.97
CA GLU A 48 14.48 -15.31 -9.19
C GLU A 48 13.84 -14.17 -10.00
N ASP A 49 13.22 -13.20 -9.33
CA ASP A 49 12.57 -12.02 -9.92
C ASP A 49 13.57 -11.06 -10.57
N LYS A 50 14.70 -10.77 -9.92
CA LYS A 50 15.77 -9.95 -10.52
C LYS A 50 16.35 -10.63 -11.77
N LEU A 51 16.41 -11.96 -11.77
CA LEU A 51 16.78 -12.76 -12.95
C LEU A 51 15.71 -12.71 -14.06
N ALA A 52 14.42 -12.68 -13.71
CA ALA A 52 13.31 -12.51 -14.66
C ALA A 52 13.27 -11.10 -15.28
N LEU A 53 13.52 -10.06 -14.47
CA LEU A 53 13.64 -8.67 -14.94
C LEU A 53 14.83 -8.52 -15.89
N ALA A 54 16.01 -9.03 -15.52
CA ALA A 54 17.20 -9.03 -16.38
C ALA A 54 16.94 -9.76 -17.71
N ARG A 55 16.25 -10.91 -17.68
CA ARG A 55 15.90 -11.68 -18.90
C ARG A 55 14.89 -10.94 -19.78
N THR A 56 13.89 -10.28 -19.20
CA THR A 56 12.89 -9.49 -19.92
C THR A 56 13.51 -8.25 -20.57
N ALA A 57 14.35 -7.52 -19.82
CA ALA A 57 15.09 -6.37 -20.31
C ALA A 57 16.08 -6.76 -21.43
N LEU A 58 16.77 -7.91 -21.31
CA LEU A 58 17.65 -8.44 -22.35
C LEU A 58 16.88 -8.83 -23.61
N GLN A 59 15.70 -9.47 -23.47
CA GLN A 59 14.87 -9.83 -24.62
C GLN A 59 14.34 -8.59 -25.36
N SER A 60 14.11 -7.47 -24.65
CA SER A 60 13.82 -6.17 -25.27
C SER A 60 15.02 -5.65 -26.07
N ASP A 61 16.22 -5.62 -25.48
CA ASP A 61 17.43 -5.17 -26.18
C ASP A 61 17.84 -6.09 -27.34
N ALA A 62 17.56 -7.39 -27.27
CA ALA A 62 17.75 -8.34 -28.37
C ALA A 62 16.80 -8.04 -29.55
N LYS A 63 15.49 -7.83 -29.31
CA LYS A 63 14.54 -7.40 -30.35
C LYS A 63 14.90 -6.04 -30.96
N ARG A 64 15.45 -5.14 -30.15
CA ARG A 64 15.92 -3.81 -30.59
C ARG A 64 17.18 -3.95 -31.46
N LEU A 65 18.13 -4.83 -31.12
CA LEU A 65 19.27 -5.20 -31.96
C LEU A 65 18.85 -5.82 -33.30
N GLU A 66 17.88 -6.75 -33.29
CA GLU A 66 17.29 -7.33 -34.51
C GLU A 66 16.63 -6.26 -35.40
N SER A 67 16.06 -5.21 -34.77
CA SER A 67 15.46 -4.06 -35.45
C SER A 67 16.50 -2.99 -35.88
N GLY A 68 17.80 -3.19 -35.62
CA GLY A 68 18.85 -2.20 -35.90
C GLY A 68 18.82 -0.96 -34.98
N ILE A 69 18.20 -1.06 -33.81
CA ILE A 69 18.04 0.02 -32.83
C ILE A 69 19.08 -0.13 -31.70
N GLN A 70 19.66 0.99 -31.26
CA GLN A 70 20.68 1.05 -30.22
C GLN A 70 20.16 0.56 -28.86
N PHE A 71 20.96 -0.24 -28.15
CA PHE A 71 20.66 -0.74 -26.80
C PHE A 71 20.27 0.37 -25.82
N LEU A 72 19.39 0.05 -24.87
CA LEU A 72 18.92 0.96 -23.81
C LEU A 72 19.20 0.40 -22.42
N ASN A 73 19.14 -0.92 -22.26
CA ASN A 73 19.01 -1.58 -20.95
C ASN A 73 20.34 -2.15 -20.43
N GLU A 74 21.46 -2.00 -21.17
CA GLU A 74 22.77 -2.59 -20.84
C GLU A 74 23.23 -2.27 -19.41
N ALA A 75 22.93 -1.06 -18.91
CA ALA A 75 23.21 -0.65 -17.53
C ALA A 75 22.25 -1.27 -16.48
N GLU A 76 20.96 -1.33 -16.76
CA GLU A 76 19.96 -1.91 -15.85
C GLU A 76 20.14 -3.42 -15.71
N ILE A 77 20.40 -4.12 -16.82
CA ILE A 77 20.68 -5.56 -16.84
C ILE A 77 21.96 -5.89 -16.06
N ALA A 78 23.01 -5.06 -16.18
CA ALA A 78 24.19 -5.19 -15.35
C ALA A 78 23.87 -4.97 -13.86
N GLY A 79 22.99 -4.02 -13.53
CA GLY A 79 22.46 -3.80 -12.18
C GLY A 79 21.73 -5.02 -11.62
N TYR A 80 20.69 -5.51 -12.29
CA TYR A 80 19.91 -6.67 -11.87
C TYR A 80 20.78 -7.95 -11.73
N LEU A 81 21.74 -8.15 -12.63
CA LEU A 81 22.68 -9.28 -12.56
C LEU A 81 23.72 -9.16 -11.43
N LEU A 82 24.04 -7.94 -10.98
CA LEU A 82 24.91 -7.70 -9.82
C LEU A 82 24.13 -7.83 -8.51
N GLU A 83 22.90 -7.33 -8.48
CA GLU A 83 21.99 -7.44 -7.34
C GLU A 83 21.62 -8.91 -7.07
N CYS A 84 21.29 -9.68 -8.12
CA CYS A 84 21.06 -11.12 -8.02
C CYS A 84 22.33 -11.88 -7.57
N GLU A 85 23.54 -11.49 -8.02
CA GLU A 85 24.79 -12.10 -7.52
C GLU A 85 25.03 -11.79 -6.03
N ASN A 86 24.74 -10.57 -5.57
CA ASN A 86 24.88 -10.19 -4.17
C ASN A 86 23.87 -10.94 -3.28
N ILE A 87 22.61 -11.04 -3.71
CA ILE A 87 21.59 -11.88 -3.08
C ILE A 87 22.09 -13.33 -2.98
N LEU A 88 22.65 -13.88 -4.07
CA LEU A 88 23.13 -15.26 -4.11
C LEU A 88 24.34 -15.51 -3.19
N ARG A 89 25.28 -14.55 -3.08
CA ARG A 89 26.38 -14.64 -2.10
C ARG A 89 25.87 -14.66 -0.66
N GLN A 90 24.91 -13.80 -0.31
CA GLN A 90 24.28 -13.80 1.01
C GLN A 90 23.54 -15.14 1.24
N GLN A 91 22.85 -15.66 0.22
CA GLN A 91 22.15 -16.94 0.30
C GLN A 91 23.09 -18.12 0.59
N VAL A 92 24.28 -18.17 -0.01
CA VAL A 92 25.26 -19.23 0.25
C VAL A 92 25.79 -19.18 1.69
N VAL A 93 26.00 -17.99 2.25
CA VAL A 93 26.43 -17.81 3.66
C VAL A 93 25.35 -18.28 4.64
N ASP A 94 24.10 -17.83 4.45
CA ASP A 94 23.00 -18.20 5.33
C ASP A 94 22.62 -19.70 5.20
N ILE A 95 22.73 -20.29 4.02
CA ILE A 95 22.55 -21.76 3.84
C ILE A 95 23.64 -22.55 4.58
N GLN A 96 24.89 -22.07 4.61
CA GLN A 96 25.93 -22.73 5.41
C GLN A 96 25.56 -22.72 6.90
N ILE A 97 25.02 -21.62 7.42
CA ILE A 97 24.53 -21.52 8.81
C ILE A 97 23.38 -22.51 9.07
N LEU A 98 22.47 -22.70 8.10
CA LEU A 98 21.38 -23.69 8.20
C LEU A 98 21.87 -25.15 8.14
N LEU A 99 22.91 -25.43 7.34
CA LEU A 99 23.56 -26.75 7.27
C LEU A 99 24.31 -27.07 8.57
N ASP A 100 25.09 -26.12 9.10
CA ASP A 100 25.80 -26.24 10.36
C ASP A 100 24.82 -26.43 11.54
N GLY A 101 23.67 -25.76 11.49
CA GLY A 101 22.53 -25.93 12.39
C GLY A 101 21.70 -27.21 12.18
N LYS A 102 22.03 -28.04 11.18
CA LYS A 102 21.33 -29.28 10.81
C LYS A 102 19.82 -29.09 10.54
N PHE A 103 19.46 -27.98 9.92
CA PHE A 103 18.05 -27.65 9.66
C PHE A 103 17.41 -28.59 8.62
N PRO A 104 16.21 -29.14 8.85
CA PRO A 104 15.49 -29.92 7.84
C PRO A 104 15.29 -29.11 6.56
N PHE A 105 15.34 -29.77 5.39
CA PHE A 105 15.21 -29.14 4.07
C PHE A 105 16.36 -28.21 3.63
N ALA A 106 17.45 -28.06 4.40
CA ALA A 106 18.62 -27.28 3.97
C ALA A 106 19.17 -27.77 2.60
N ASP A 107 19.19 -29.07 2.36
CA ASP A 107 19.60 -29.66 1.06
C ASP A 107 18.73 -29.20 -0.13
N GLN A 108 17.45 -28.89 0.10
CA GLN A 108 16.55 -28.39 -0.95
C GLN A 108 16.83 -26.91 -1.28
N LEU A 109 17.20 -26.12 -0.26
CA LEU A 109 17.68 -24.75 -0.46
C LEU A 109 19.02 -24.73 -1.21
N VAL A 110 19.95 -25.64 -0.89
CA VAL A 110 21.20 -25.84 -1.66
C VAL A 110 20.90 -26.10 -3.13
N GLN A 111 19.94 -26.97 -3.45
CA GLN A 111 19.55 -27.25 -4.84
C GLN A 111 18.92 -26.04 -5.53
N ARG A 112 18.02 -25.30 -4.87
CA ARG A 112 17.37 -24.11 -5.46
C ARG A 112 18.38 -22.99 -5.75
N VAL A 113 19.29 -22.71 -4.81
CA VAL A 113 20.34 -21.68 -4.98
C VAL A 113 21.41 -22.12 -5.98
N SER A 114 21.72 -23.43 -6.08
CA SER A 114 22.57 -23.96 -7.15
C SER A 114 21.95 -23.74 -8.53
N LYS A 115 20.66 -24.02 -8.68
CA LYS A 115 19.93 -23.73 -9.92
C LYS A 115 19.93 -22.23 -10.25
N LEU A 116 19.65 -21.36 -9.27
CA LEU A 116 19.66 -19.91 -9.45
C LEU A 116 21.02 -19.38 -9.92
N ARG A 117 22.11 -19.96 -9.41
CA ARG A 117 23.49 -19.67 -9.81
C ARG A 117 23.75 -20.07 -11.26
N ASP A 118 23.27 -21.24 -11.68
CA ASP A 118 23.46 -21.73 -13.04
C ASP A 118 22.60 -20.94 -14.04
N ASP A 119 21.37 -20.55 -13.66
CA ASP A 119 20.50 -19.62 -14.41
C ASP A 119 21.14 -18.22 -14.56
N LEU A 120 21.82 -17.71 -13.53
CA LEU A 120 22.56 -16.44 -13.57
C LEU A 120 23.78 -16.51 -14.50
N LEU A 121 24.52 -17.62 -14.47
CA LEU A 121 25.67 -17.85 -15.35
C LEU A 121 25.23 -17.99 -16.82
N ALA A 122 24.11 -18.69 -17.07
CA ALA A 122 23.50 -18.80 -18.39
C ALA A 122 23.08 -17.42 -18.93
N LEU A 123 22.38 -16.60 -18.13
CA LEU A 123 21.96 -15.27 -18.57
C LEU A 123 23.16 -14.33 -18.78
N ARG A 124 24.23 -14.40 -17.97
CA ARG A 124 25.47 -13.65 -18.23
C ARG A 124 26.12 -14.03 -19.56
N ALA A 125 26.10 -15.31 -19.94
CA ALA A 125 26.59 -15.75 -21.25
C ALA A 125 25.68 -15.25 -22.39
N GLU A 126 24.36 -15.22 -22.19
CA GLU A 126 23.39 -14.69 -23.15
C GLU A 126 23.57 -13.17 -23.36
N CYS A 127 23.65 -12.38 -22.27
CA CYS A 127 24.00 -10.95 -22.33
C CYS A 127 25.30 -10.73 -23.10
N SER A 128 26.35 -11.49 -22.78
CA SER A 128 27.64 -11.39 -23.46
C SER A 128 27.52 -11.68 -24.97
N SER A 129 26.66 -12.61 -25.38
CA SER A 129 26.37 -12.94 -26.78
C SER A 129 25.59 -11.83 -27.51
N VAL A 130 24.60 -11.21 -26.85
CA VAL A 130 23.81 -10.11 -27.42
C VAL A 130 24.65 -8.84 -27.58
N TYR A 131 25.33 -8.41 -26.52
CA TYR A 131 26.12 -7.18 -26.55
C TYR A 131 27.41 -7.30 -27.38
N SER A 132 28.01 -8.50 -27.49
CA SER A 132 29.12 -8.70 -28.45
C SER A 132 28.68 -8.60 -29.91
N LYS A 133 27.52 -9.17 -30.28
CA LYS A 133 26.94 -9.03 -31.63
C LYS A 133 26.64 -7.56 -31.97
N GLY A 134 26.07 -6.80 -31.03
CA GLY A 134 25.78 -5.37 -31.25
C GLY A 134 27.02 -4.48 -31.37
N ARG A 135 28.17 -4.91 -30.81
CA ARG A 135 29.47 -4.23 -31.01
C ARG A 135 30.11 -4.55 -32.37
N THR A 136 29.51 -5.43 -33.18
CA THR A 136 29.91 -5.75 -34.57
C THR A 136 28.75 -5.57 -35.55
N LEU A 137 28.20 -4.35 -35.63
CA LEU A 137 27.17 -3.97 -36.60
C LEU A 137 27.63 -4.23 -38.06
N THR A 138 26.82 -4.96 -38.82
CA THR A 138 27.04 -5.18 -40.25
C THR A 138 26.51 -4.01 -41.08
N THR A 139 27.03 -3.83 -42.31
CA THR A 139 26.74 -2.68 -43.19
C THR A 139 25.27 -2.55 -43.60
N GLU A 140 24.45 -3.60 -43.52
CA GLU A 140 23.00 -3.51 -43.70
C GLU A 140 22.27 -3.00 -42.45
N GLN A 141 22.68 -3.45 -41.25
CA GLN A 141 22.05 -3.02 -40.00
C GLN A 141 22.24 -1.51 -39.76
N THR A 142 23.40 -0.95 -40.13
CA THR A 142 23.65 0.49 -40.08
C THR A 142 22.68 1.30 -40.95
N LYS A 143 22.20 0.74 -42.08
CA LYS A 143 21.17 1.41 -42.92
C LYS A 143 19.81 1.44 -42.24
N MET A 144 19.41 0.33 -41.59
CA MET A 144 18.15 0.24 -40.86
C MET A 144 18.10 1.24 -39.70
N MET A 145 19.22 1.38 -38.97
CA MET A 145 19.37 2.35 -37.88
C MET A 145 19.13 3.80 -38.33
N ILE A 146 19.69 4.19 -39.49
CA ILE A 146 19.48 5.53 -40.08
C ILE A 146 18.02 5.72 -40.52
N SER A 147 17.37 4.67 -41.04
CA SER A 147 15.95 4.70 -41.42
C SER A 147 15.02 4.93 -40.21
N GLY A 148 15.27 4.23 -39.09
CA GLY A 148 14.45 4.35 -37.87
C GLY A 148 14.48 5.74 -37.23
N ILE A 149 15.67 6.35 -37.14
CA ILE A 149 15.84 7.74 -36.66
C ILE A 149 15.02 8.73 -37.52
N THR A 150 14.96 8.48 -38.83
CA THR A 150 14.24 9.34 -39.79
C THR A 150 12.71 9.27 -39.63
N GLN A 151 12.14 8.16 -39.13
CA GLN A 151 10.70 8.09 -38.84
C GLN A 151 10.31 8.81 -37.55
N SER A 152 11.09 8.66 -36.47
CA SER A 152 10.74 9.19 -35.15
C SER A 152 10.62 10.72 -35.10
N LEU A 153 11.41 11.43 -35.92
CA LEU A 153 11.39 12.89 -35.99
C LEU A 153 10.17 13.48 -36.73
N ASN A 154 9.45 12.68 -37.53
CA ASN A 154 8.38 13.18 -38.41
C ASN A 154 6.96 13.06 -37.79
N SER A 155 6.78 12.36 -36.68
CA SER A 155 5.48 12.18 -36.02
C SER A 155 5.12 13.26 -34.99
N GLY A 156 6.09 14.08 -34.56
CA GLY A 156 5.91 15.05 -33.48
C GLY A 156 5.27 16.40 -33.85
N PHE A 157 5.02 16.69 -35.13
CA PHE A 157 4.61 18.02 -35.61
C PHE A 157 3.34 17.97 -36.48
N SER A 158 2.15 17.88 -35.87
CA SER A 158 0.88 18.47 -36.38
C SER A 158 -0.32 18.22 -35.45
N GLN A 159 -0.69 19.20 -34.62
CA GLN A 159 -2.10 19.58 -34.38
C GLN A 159 -2.25 20.83 -33.49
N SER A 160 -3.38 21.54 -33.68
CA SER A 160 -3.85 22.75 -32.98
C SER A 160 -3.05 24.06 -33.20
N ILE A 161 -3.79 25.10 -33.61
CA ILE A 161 -3.39 26.51 -33.80
C ILE A 161 -4.64 27.36 -33.49
N ASN A 162 -4.44 28.62 -33.03
CA ASN A 162 -5.47 29.67 -32.81
C ASN A 162 -6.43 29.47 -31.62
N THR A 163 -6.95 30.51 -30.94
CA THR A 163 -6.85 32.00 -31.13
C THR A 163 -6.83 32.73 -29.78
N ASN A 164 -5.99 33.78 -29.62
CA ASN A 164 -6.45 35.18 -29.47
C ASN A 164 -5.28 36.18 -29.29
N LEU A 165 -5.54 37.45 -29.62
CA LEU A 165 -4.61 38.61 -29.60
C LEU A 165 -5.00 39.56 -28.43
N THR A 166 -4.31 40.65 -28.03
CA THR A 166 -3.55 41.70 -28.76
C THR A 166 -2.48 42.39 -27.84
N PRO A 167 -1.59 43.28 -28.36
CA PRO A 167 -0.28 43.55 -27.74
C PRO A 167 -0.02 44.98 -27.21
N ALA A 168 1.21 45.20 -26.69
CA ALA A 168 1.87 46.50 -26.53
C ALA A 168 3.33 46.45 -27.05
N LEU A 169 3.96 47.60 -27.32
CA LEU A 169 5.11 47.73 -28.23
C LEU A 169 6.46 48.09 -27.55
N THR A 170 7.49 47.28 -27.88
CA THR A 170 8.86 47.60 -28.40
C THR A 170 9.35 49.07 -28.55
N PRO A 171 10.68 49.37 -28.75
CA PRO A 171 11.86 48.47 -28.94
C PRO A 171 13.20 48.91 -28.25
N ALA A 172 14.29 48.17 -28.54
CA ALA A 172 15.68 48.64 -28.76
C ALA A 172 16.52 49.18 -27.57
N LEU A 173 17.88 49.28 -27.64
CA LEU A 173 18.97 48.42 -28.15
C LEU A 173 20.31 49.04 -27.67
N THR A 174 21.26 48.17 -27.31
CA THR A 174 22.74 48.30 -27.14
C THR A 174 23.53 49.37 -27.96
N PRO A 175 24.83 49.66 -27.66
CA PRO A 175 25.52 49.78 -26.34
C PRO A 175 26.68 50.83 -26.25
N GLY A 176 27.05 51.26 -25.02
CA GLY A 176 28.46 51.47 -24.57
C GLY A 176 29.21 52.80 -24.78
N GLY A 177 30.08 53.16 -23.82
CA GLY A 177 31.33 53.91 -24.06
C GLY A 177 31.66 55.15 -23.20
N ILE A 178 32.78 55.08 -22.44
CA ILE A 178 33.69 56.19 -21.99
C ILE A 178 33.11 57.22 -20.96
N GLY A 179 33.85 57.72 -19.94
CA GLY A 179 35.13 57.29 -19.36
C GLY A 179 36.04 58.40 -18.76
N THR A 180 36.32 58.36 -17.45
CA THR A 180 37.56 58.81 -16.70
C THR A 180 38.10 60.27 -16.81
N PRO A 181 38.76 60.78 -15.75
CA PRO A 181 40.23 60.63 -15.53
C PRO A 181 40.60 60.20 -14.08
N GLY A 182 41.83 59.82 -13.67
CA GLY A 182 43.15 59.74 -14.34
C GLY A 182 44.22 60.64 -13.66
N SER A 183 45.46 60.25 -13.33
CA SER A 183 46.20 58.96 -13.46
C SER A 183 46.81 58.49 -12.08
N THR A 184 48.06 58.05 -11.79
CA THR A 184 49.41 58.10 -12.41
C THR A 184 50.24 56.80 -12.11
N PHE A 185 51.53 56.87 -11.73
CA PHE A 185 52.51 55.75 -11.53
C PHE A 185 53.50 56.10 -10.36
N THR A 186 54.41 55.27 -9.81
CA THR A 186 55.18 54.09 -10.31
C THR A 186 55.60 53.05 -9.23
N SER A 187 55.71 51.77 -9.64
CA SER A 187 56.74 50.74 -9.31
C SER A 187 57.03 50.17 -7.89
N SER A 188 56.80 48.84 -7.79
CA SER A 188 57.74 47.76 -7.38
C SER A 188 57.95 47.28 -5.92
N LEU A 189 57.95 45.94 -5.79
CA LEU A 189 58.45 45.04 -4.72
C LEU A 189 57.61 44.79 -3.44
N THR A 190 57.94 43.69 -2.77
CA THR A 190 57.17 42.89 -1.77
C THR A 190 58.06 42.49 -0.57
N PRO A 191 57.55 41.89 0.53
CA PRO A 191 56.25 42.03 1.20
C PRO A 191 56.36 42.15 2.77
N CYS A 192 55.20 42.06 3.45
CA CYS A 192 54.96 41.52 4.81
C CYS A 192 54.92 42.43 6.06
N LEU A 193 53.95 42.10 6.93
CA LEU A 193 53.78 42.36 8.38
C LEU A 193 53.37 43.77 8.91
N THR A 194 52.90 43.72 10.16
CA THR A 194 52.19 44.72 11.01
C THR A 194 53.16 45.53 11.92
N PRO A 195 52.77 46.42 12.88
CA PRO A 195 51.45 46.84 13.40
C PRO A 195 51.25 48.36 13.73
N SER A 196 50.10 48.69 14.36
CA SER A 196 49.85 49.67 15.46
C SER A 196 50.25 51.18 15.42
N LEU A 197 49.20 52.02 15.50
CA LEU A 197 48.94 53.12 16.47
C LEU A 197 49.71 54.48 16.49
N THR A 198 48.96 55.52 16.10
CA THR A 198 48.84 56.90 16.71
C THR A 198 50.01 57.90 16.68
N PRO A 199 49.67 59.20 16.60
CA PRO A 199 50.03 60.12 17.70
C PRO A 199 48.92 61.14 18.09
N ALA A 200 49.00 61.60 19.37
CA ALA A 200 48.60 62.87 20.03
C ALA A 200 47.59 63.87 19.37
N LEU A 201 46.76 64.62 20.12
CA LEU A 201 47.18 65.71 21.05
C LEU A 201 46.06 66.27 21.96
N THR A 202 46.36 66.44 23.27
CA THR A 202 45.95 67.59 24.16
C THR A 202 44.44 67.78 24.53
N PRO A 203 44.04 68.67 25.50
CA PRO A 203 44.83 69.65 26.27
C PRO A 203 44.61 69.78 27.81
N SER A 204 45.58 70.46 28.44
CA SER A 204 45.48 71.42 29.57
C SER A 204 44.82 71.06 30.92
N LEU A 205 45.57 71.25 32.02
CA LEU A 205 45.46 72.46 32.87
C LEU A 205 46.69 72.66 33.79
N GLN A 206 46.72 73.76 34.56
CA GLN A 206 47.92 74.29 35.24
C GLN A 206 48.17 73.75 36.68
N PRO A 207 49.42 73.78 37.19
CA PRO A 207 49.77 73.36 38.54
C PRO A 207 49.55 74.46 39.61
N ALA A 208 49.26 74.04 40.85
CA ALA A 208 49.13 74.94 42.01
C ALA A 208 49.92 74.45 43.24
N SER A 209 51.08 75.07 43.45
CA SER A 209 51.68 75.47 44.74
C SER A 209 51.48 74.63 46.03
N VAL A 210 52.59 74.06 46.53
CA VAL A 210 53.00 73.81 47.95
C VAL A 210 52.05 73.10 48.93
N GLN A 211 52.51 71.99 49.52
CA GLN A 211 53.13 71.99 50.86
C GLN A 211 53.74 70.63 51.25
N SER A 212 54.94 70.65 51.84
CA SER A 212 55.55 69.49 52.50
C SER A 212 55.12 69.44 53.97
N TYR A 213 54.79 68.25 54.49
CA TYR A 213 54.63 68.00 55.92
C TYR A 213 55.43 66.78 56.38
N LEU A 214 55.86 66.82 57.64
CA LEU A 214 56.83 65.90 58.25
C LEU A 214 56.16 65.09 59.38
N GLY A 215 56.62 63.85 59.57
CA GLY A 215 56.50 63.11 60.83
C GLY A 215 55.58 61.87 60.81
N SER A 216 55.73 60.93 61.76
CA SER A 216 56.84 60.80 62.72
C SER A 216 56.85 59.43 63.43
N GLY A 217 58.06 58.91 63.69
CA GLY A 217 58.38 58.10 64.89
C GLY A 217 58.25 56.57 64.80
N GLY A 218 59.11 55.78 65.46
CA GLY A 218 60.40 56.12 66.07
C GLY A 218 60.76 55.35 67.35
N ASP A 219 62.03 54.95 67.46
CA ASP A 219 62.86 54.91 68.69
C ASP A 219 64.32 54.60 68.26
N MET A 220 65.32 55.45 68.51
CA MET A 220 65.94 55.89 69.78
C MET A 220 67.06 54.98 70.31
N VAL A 221 68.27 55.21 69.79
CA VAL A 221 69.51 55.13 70.58
C VAL A 221 70.21 56.50 70.53
N PRO A 222 70.16 57.32 71.60
CA PRO A 222 70.68 58.69 71.58
C PRO A 222 72.21 58.69 71.75
N GLY A 223 72.96 58.61 70.64
CA GLY A 223 74.36 58.18 70.69
C GLY A 223 75.44 58.93 69.90
N SER A 224 75.13 59.86 68.97
CA SER A 224 76.21 60.61 68.27
C SER A 224 75.79 61.92 67.59
N LEU A 225 75.13 62.82 68.33
CA LEU A 225 75.11 64.25 67.96
C LEU A 225 76.47 64.89 68.32
N ARG A 226 77.55 64.38 67.74
CA ARG A 226 78.90 64.97 67.84
C ARG A 226 79.09 65.96 66.71
N HIS A 227 79.44 67.19 67.09
CA HIS A 227 79.61 68.32 66.18
C HIS A 227 80.34 67.95 64.88
N LEU A 228 79.67 68.18 63.75
CA LEU A 228 80.31 68.33 62.44
C LEU A 228 81.23 69.56 62.50
N LYS A 229 82.45 69.34 63.00
CA LYS A 229 83.56 70.25 62.75
C LYS A 229 83.87 70.16 61.25
N ASN A 230 83.52 71.22 60.51
CA ASN A 230 84.39 71.63 59.42
C ASN A 230 85.81 71.68 60.02
N MET A 231 86.78 70.98 59.44
CA MET A 231 88.16 70.98 59.93
C MET A 231 88.59 72.45 60.08
N GLN A 232 88.79 72.89 61.31
CA GLN A 232 89.24 74.24 61.61
C GLN A 232 90.76 74.27 61.43
N ILE A 233 91.17 74.14 60.16
CA ILE A 233 92.57 74.14 59.75
C ILE A 233 93.19 75.44 60.24
N ARG A 234 93.91 75.36 61.35
CA ARG A 234 94.78 76.42 61.84
C ARG A 234 95.73 76.74 60.69
N LYS A 235 95.79 77.99 60.20
CA LYS A 235 96.82 78.32 59.20
C LYS A 235 98.21 78.25 59.86
N PRO A 236 99.27 77.82 59.14
CA PRO A 236 100.64 77.90 59.65
C PRO A 236 100.96 79.33 60.07
N LEU A 237 101.67 79.52 61.18
CA LEU A 237 102.07 80.87 61.59
C LEU A 237 103.07 81.44 60.59
N LEU A 238 102.82 82.67 60.11
CA LEU A 238 103.79 83.42 59.32
C LEU A 238 105.02 83.74 60.19
N LYS A 239 106.22 83.74 59.60
CA LYS A 239 107.47 84.10 60.32
C LYS A 239 107.37 85.46 61.02
N SER A 240 106.67 86.42 60.41
CA SER A 240 106.39 87.74 60.98
C SER A 240 105.54 87.73 62.25
N SER A 241 104.74 86.67 62.49
CA SER A 241 103.93 86.49 63.70
C SER A 241 104.69 85.84 64.86
N LEU A 242 105.95 85.44 64.64
CA LEU A 242 106.83 84.82 65.64
C LEU A 242 108.00 85.75 66.05
N ALA A 243 108.08 86.95 65.47
CA ALA A 243 109.12 87.94 65.74
C ALA A 243 108.80 88.74 67.02
N ASP A 244 109.37 88.30 68.14
CA ASP A 244 109.38 89.02 69.42
C ASP A 244 110.69 89.82 69.53
N PRO A 245 110.68 91.12 69.91
CA PRO A 245 111.88 91.95 70.03
C PRO A 245 112.87 91.50 71.13
N SER A 246 112.52 90.51 71.95
CA SER A 246 113.41 89.85 72.92
C SER A 246 114.17 88.64 72.34
N LEU A 247 113.86 88.19 71.13
CA LEU A 247 114.47 87.02 70.48
C LEU A 247 115.43 87.41 69.36
N THR A 248 116.48 86.61 69.17
CA THR A 248 117.34 86.73 67.99
C THR A 248 116.63 86.20 66.73
N GLU A 249 117.02 86.70 65.56
CA GLU A 249 116.47 86.22 64.28
C GLU A 249 116.70 84.70 64.07
N GLU A 250 117.78 84.13 64.62
CA GLU A 250 118.02 82.69 64.61
C GLU A 250 117.03 81.90 65.48
N GLU A 251 116.66 82.41 66.66
CA GLU A 251 115.65 81.79 67.52
C GLU A 251 114.23 81.89 66.94
N VAL A 252 113.89 83.03 66.31
CA VAL A 252 112.61 83.21 65.60
C VAL A 252 112.50 82.19 64.46
N ASN A 253 113.56 82.03 63.67
CA ASN A 253 113.62 81.03 62.60
C ASN A 253 113.53 79.59 63.13
N MET A 254 114.21 79.26 64.23
CA MET A 254 114.12 77.94 64.87
C MET A 254 112.75 77.62 65.47
N LYS A 255 112.00 78.64 65.94
CA LYS A 255 110.60 78.50 66.37
C LYS A 255 109.66 78.35 65.17
N PHE A 256 109.87 79.10 64.09
CA PHE A 256 109.07 79.03 62.85
C PHE A 256 109.10 77.62 62.24
N VAL A 257 110.28 77.04 62.01
CA VAL A 257 110.38 75.65 61.49
C VAL A 257 109.76 74.63 62.45
N GLN A 258 109.73 74.90 63.76
CA GLN A 258 109.06 74.01 64.72
C GLN A 258 107.52 74.10 64.67
N ASP A 259 106.92 75.28 64.52
CA ASP A 259 105.46 75.39 64.34
C ASP A 259 105.03 74.78 62.99
N LEU A 260 105.84 74.97 61.93
CA LEU A 260 105.64 74.30 60.64
C LEU A 260 105.71 72.76 60.76
N LEU A 261 106.66 72.21 61.53
CA LEU A 261 106.73 70.77 61.81
C LEU A 261 105.50 70.27 62.56
N ASN A 262 105.11 70.97 63.63
CA ASN A 262 103.93 70.61 64.43
C ASN A 262 102.66 70.63 63.57
N TRP A 263 102.50 71.64 62.70
CA TRP A 263 101.37 71.75 61.78
C TRP A 263 101.27 70.57 60.82
N VAL A 264 102.39 70.13 60.23
CA VAL A 264 102.41 68.98 59.32
C VAL A 264 102.09 67.67 60.06
N GLU A 265 102.55 67.52 61.31
CA GLU A 265 102.20 66.35 62.14
C GLU A 265 100.73 66.37 62.62
N GLU A 266 100.17 67.54 62.96
CA GLU A 266 98.75 67.72 63.27
C GLU A 266 97.86 67.40 62.06
N MET A 267 98.17 67.98 60.89
CA MET A 267 97.40 67.77 59.66
C MET A 267 97.46 66.32 59.15
N GLN A 268 98.60 65.64 59.30
CA GLN A 268 98.72 64.22 58.96
C GLN A 268 97.76 63.38 59.84
N MET A 269 97.73 63.61 61.16
CA MET A 269 96.82 62.89 62.04
C MET A 269 95.35 63.22 61.83
N GLU A 270 94.99 64.46 61.48
CA GLU A 270 93.59 64.80 61.17
C GLU A 270 93.15 64.14 59.86
N LEU A 271 94.02 64.10 58.85
CA LEU A 271 93.79 63.47 57.55
C LEU A 271 93.65 61.94 57.63
N GLU A 272 94.44 61.27 58.47
CA GLU A 272 94.37 59.82 58.75
C GLU A 272 93.13 59.42 59.56
N ARG A 273 92.59 60.32 60.39
CA ARG A 273 91.39 60.09 61.22
C ARG A 273 90.08 60.50 60.55
N SER A 274 90.14 61.24 59.45
CA SER A 274 88.94 61.77 58.79
C SER A 274 88.16 60.68 58.06
N GLU A 275 86.85 60.63 58.28
CA GLU A 275 85.95 59.62 57.71
C GLU A 275 85.82 59.72 56.18
N TRP A 276 85.27 58.68 55.54
CA TRP A 276 85.11 58.62 54.08
C TRP A 276 83.66 58.80 53.61
N GLY A 277 82.68 58.62 54.51
CA GLY A 277 81.25 58.62 54.22
C GLY A 277 80.65 57.22 54.00
N SER A 278 79.43 57.04 54.49
CA SER A 278 78.60 55.82 54.41
C SER A 278 77.62 55.79 53.24
N ASP A 279 77.35 56.96 52.67
CA ASP A 279 76.21 57.27 51.79
C ASP A 279 76.57 58.43 50.85
N MET A 280 75.81 58.62 49.77
CA MET A 280 76.07 59.68 48.78
C MET A 280 76.24 61.09 49.41
N PRO A 281 75.28 61.64 50.18
CA PRO A 281 75.46 62.93 50.85
C PRO A 281 76.74 63.04 51.70
N SER A 282 77.03 62.03 52.53
CA SER A 282 78.21 62.02 53.39
C SER A 282 79.52 61.90 52.62
N VAL A 283 79.58 61.08 51.56
CA VAL A 283 80.76 60.95 50.69
C VAL A 283 81.02 62.27 49.97
N LYS A 284 79.99 62.91 49.41
CA LYS A 284 80.10 64.20 48.74
C LYS A 284 80.57 65.31 49.68
N MET A 285 80.00 65.38 50.89
CA MET A 285 80.44 66.33 51.93
C MET A 285 81.91 66.12 52.31
N ASN A 286 82.36 64.87 52.48
CA ASN A 286 83.77 64.57 52.79
C ASN A 286 84.71 64.93 51.62
N LEU A 287 84.30 64.71 50.37
CA LEU A 287 85.04 65.13 49.18
C LEU A 287 85.16 66.66 49.08
N ASP A 288 84.06 67.40 49.24
CA ASP A 288 84.07 68.86 49.13
C ASP A 288 84.80 69.54 50.31
N ASN A 289 84.72 68.98 51.52
CA ASN A 289 85.56 69.37 52.64
C ASN A 289 87.05 69.09 52.36
N HIS A 290 87.39 67.91 51.84
CA HIS A 290 88.79 67.55 51.57
C HIS A 290 89.41 68.38 50.45
N LYS A 291 88.66 68.82 49.43
CA LYS A 291 89.16 69.80 48.44
C LYS A 291 89.69 71.08 49.09
N ASN A 292 89.01 71.57 50.13
CA ASN A 292 89.47 72.73 50.88
C ASN A 292 90.72 72.41 51.73
N VAL A 293 90.78 71.23 52.37
CA VAL A 293 91.95 70.74 53.11
C VAL A 293 93.16 70.63 52.17
N HIS A 294 92.98 70.02 51.00
CA HIS A 294 94.01 69.82 49.99
C HIS A 294 94.64 71.13 49.56
N ARG A 295 93.81 72.14 49.23
CA ARG A 295 94.28 73.48 48.88
C ARG A 295 95.14 74.12 49.97
N VAL A 296 94.75 74.03 51.24
CA VAL A 296 95.55 74.61 52.34
C VAL A 296 96.87 73.86 52.54
N ILE A 297 96.90 72.54 52.28
CA ILE A 297 98.13 71.76 52.23
C ILE A 297 99.00 72.22 51.04
N GLU A 298 98.46 72.46 49.84
CA GLU A 298 99.27 72.96 48.72
C GLU A 298 99.78 74.41 48.93
N GLU A 299 98.98 75.27 49.58
CA GLU A 299 99.39 76.64 50.00
C GLU A 299 100.61 76.61 50.94
N PHE A 300 100.76 75.57 51.77
CA PHE A 300 101.90 75.39 52.70
C PHE A 300 103.27 75.41 52.00
N GLN A 301 103.33 75.05 50.72
CA GLN A 301 104.59 75.10 49.96
C GLN A 301 105.22 76.51 49.94
N MET A 302 104.44 77.57 50.18
CA MET A 302 104.99 78.94 50.31
C MET A 302 105.71 79.13 51.65
N SER A 303 105.13 78.68 52.77
CA SER A 303 105.78 78.68 54.09
C SER A 303 107.04 77.82 54.11
N LEU A 304 107.05 76.70 53.38
CA LEU A 304 108.23 75.86 53.21
C LEU A 304 109.37 76.57 52.43
N LYS A 305 109.03 77.40 51.41
CA LYS A 305 110.00 78.25 50.70
C LYS A 305 110.56 79.35 51.60
N GLU A 306 109.72 79.96 52.44
CA GLU A 306 110.14 80.96 53.44
C GLU A 306 111.12 80.35 54.46
N ALA A 307 110.87 79.11 54.90
CA ALA A 307 111.79 78.36 55.76
C ALA A 307 113.13 78.06 55.07
N LYS A 308 113.14 77.66 53.79
CA LYS A 308 114.37 77.47 53.00
C LYS A 308 115.19 78.75 52.84
N ILE A 309 114.55 79.89 52.53
CA ILE A 309 115.24 81.19 52.43
C ILE A 309 115.88 81.57 53.79
N SER A 310 115.20 81.24 54.88
CA SER A 310 115.69 81.51 56.24
C SER A 310 116.96 80.73 56.62
N GLU A 311 117.21 79.56 56.01
CA GLU A 311 118.45 78.78 56.21
C GLU A 311 119.70 79.60 55.86
N ILE A 312 119.60 80.47 54.84
CA ILE A 312 120.69 81.33 54.38
C ILE A 312 121.13 82.29 55.50
N GLN A 313 120.20 82.74 56.33
CA GLN A 313 120.44 83.67 57.44
C GLN A 313 121.09 83.01 58.67
N MET A 314 121.15 81.67 58.74
CA MET A 314 121.66 80.94 59.91
C MET A 314 123.19 80.81 59.92
N THR A 315 123.79 80.97 61.10
CA THR A 315 125.22 80.80 61.40
C THR A 315 125.52 79.47 62.10
N MET A 316 126.81 79.12 62.21
CA MET A 316 127.25 77.87 62.86
C MET A 316 127.34 78.07 64.39
N PRO A 317 126.86 77.13 65.22
CA PRO A 317 126.43 75.77 64.88
C PRO A 317 124.92 75.61 64.60
N LEU A 318 124.09 76.61 64.90
CA LEU A 318 122.61 76.50 64.84
C LEU A 318 122.10 76.09 63.44
N LYS A 319 122.77 76.54 62.37
CA LYS A 319 122.48 76.16 60.97
C LYS A 319 122.36 74.65 60.75
N LEU A 320 123.15 73.82 61.42
CA LEU A 320 123.06 72.36 61.29
C LEU A 320 121.71 71.84 61.81
N SER A 321 121.33 72.23 63.03
CA SER A 321 120.05 71.82 63.63
C SER A 321 118.84 72.41 62.89
N PHE A 322 118.97 73.62 62.34
CA PHE A 322 117.96 74.19 61.46
C PHE A 322 117.81 73.35 60.18
N SER A 323 118.92 72.98 59.54
CA SER A 323 118.92 72.16 58.33
C SER A 323 118.34 70.76 58.58
N ASP A 324 118.67 70.11 59.71
CA ASP A 324 118.07 68.83 60.11
C ASP A 324 116.55 68.93 60.28
N LYS A 325 116.07 69.99 60.94
CA LYS A 325 114.62 70.23 61.10
C LYS A 325 113.94 70.56 59.77
N LEU A 326 114.58 71.33 58.89
CA LEU A 326 114.09 71.65 57.56
C LEU A 326 114.01 70.39 56.68
N ASN A 327 115.04 69.54 56.69
CA ASN A 327 115.04 68.24 56.02
C ASN A 327 113.97 67.28 56.57
N LYS A 328 113.67 67.32 57.88
CA LYS A 328 112.52 66.60 58.46
C LYS A 328 111.21 67.18 57.95
N LEU A 329 111.07 68.50 57.93
CA LEU A 329 109.86 69.21 57.51
C LEU A 329 109.53 68.94 56.03
N GLU A 330 110.52 68.96 55.15
CA GLU A 330 110.35 68.62 53.74
C GLU A 330 109.81 67.19 53.58
N LYS A 331 110.45 66.19 54.20
CA LYS A 331 110.03 64.79 54.11
C LYS A 331 108.63 64.54 54.70
N GLN A 332 108.29 65.24 55.78
CA GLN A 332 106.94 65.14 56.36
C GLN A 332 105.90 65.87 55.50
N TYR A 333 106.24 67.01 54.89
CA TYR A 333 105.35 67.73 53.99
C TYR A 333 105.12 66.97 52.68
N GLU A 334 106.15 66.36 52.10
CA GLU A 334 106.04 65.49 50.93
C GLU A 334 105.09 64.31 51.20
N ARG A 335 105.21 63.68 52.39
CA ARG A 335 104.30 62.62 52.84
C ARG A 335 102.87 63.13 53.07
N LEU A 336 102.69 64.28 53.73
CA LEU A 336 101.36 64.87 53.92
C LEU A 336 100.70 65.21 52.58
N LEU A 337 101.47 65.75 51.63
CA LEU A 337 101.01 66.09 50.30
C LEU A 337 100.67 64.84 49.48
N SER A 338 101.46 63.75 49.56
CA SER A 338 101.12 62.48 48.90
C SER A 338 99.89 61.84 49.52
N SER A 339 99.82 61.70 50.85
CA SER A 339 98.62 61.21 51.56
C SER A 339 97.38 62.04 51.25
N SER A 340 97.53 63.36 51.05
CA SER A 340 96.42 64.25 50.70
C SER A 340 95.98 64.13 49.24
N ARG A 341 96.89 63.85 48.30
CA ARG A 341 96.56 63.52 46.90
C ARG A 341 95.89 62.15 46.80
N GLU A 342 96.39 61.16 47.53
CA GLU A 342 95.79 59.83 47.64
C GLU A 342 94.39 59.92 48.24
N ARG A 343 94.19 60.68 49.33
CA ARG A 343 92.86 60.92 49.91
C ARG A 343 91.90 61.64 48.96
N GLN A 344 92.38 62.63 48.20
CA GLN A 344 91.58 63.32 47.17
C GLN A 344 91.13 62.32 46.09
N SER A 345 92.07 61.57 45.50
CA SER A 345 91.77 60.58 44.46
C SER A 345 90.84 59.47 44.95
N HIS A 346 91.02 59.00 46.20
CA HIS A 346 90.14 58.03 46.83
C HIS A 346 88.72 58.57 47.07
N LEU A 347 88.56 59.81 47.56
CA LEU A 347 87.24 60.41 47.74
C LEU A 347 86.54 60.69 46.40
N GLU A 348 87.28 61.08 45.37
CA GLU A 348 86.76 61.24 44.01
C GLU A 348 86.28 59.90 43.43
N SER A 349 87.10 58.84 43.53
CA SER A 349 86.73 57.51 43.03
C SER A 349 85.57 56.89 43.82
N LEU A 350 85.47 57.19 45.12
CA LEU A 350 84.36 56.77 45.97
C LEU A 350 83.07 57.50 45.59
N HIS A 351 83.10 58.82 45.43
CA HIS A 351 81.95 59.61 44.99
C HIS A 351 81.46 59.15 43.62
N ASP A 352 82.37 58.95 42.66
CA ASP A 352 82.05 58.49 41.31
C ASP A 352 81.52 57.03 41.29
N PHE A 353 81.96 56.15 42.19
CA PHE A 353 81.33 54.83 42.37
C PHE A 353 79.93 54.96 43.00
N VAL A 354 79.83 55.60 44.17
CA VAL A 354 78.58 55.71 44.95
C VAL A 354 77.50 56.48 44.18
N SER A 355 77.85 57.45 43.33
CA SER A 355 76.89 58.15 42.48
C SER A 355 76.26 57.26 41.42
N GLN A 356 77.05 56.41 40.76
CA GLN A 356 76.55 55.49 39.75
C GLN A 356 75.73 54.37 40.43
N ALA A 357 76.23 53.82 41.54
CA ALA A 357 75.50 52.83 42.33
C ALA A 357 74.15 53.37 42.87
N THR A 358 74.11 54.62 43.35
CA THR A 358 72.86 55.25 43.83
C THR A 358 71.86 55.49 42.70
N GLN A 359 72.33 55.91 41.51
CA GLN A 359 71.45 56.14 40.36
C GLN A 359 70.78 54.85 39.87
N GLU A 360 71.51 53.73 39.83
CA GLU A 360 70.94 52.44 39.43
C GLU A 360 70.04 51.83 40.52
N LEU A 361 70.37 52.02 41.81
CA LEU A 361 69.50 51.61 42.92
C LEU A 361 68.15 52.35 42.95
N ILE A 362 68.13 53.64 42.60
CA ILE A 362 66.88 54.41 42.47
C ILE A 362 66.02 53.85 41.34
N TRP A 363 66.60 53.63 40.16
CA TRP A 363 65.89 53.07 39.00
C TRP A 363 65.31 51.67 39.30
N LEU A 364 66.06 50.81 39.99
CA LEU A 364 65.56 49.50 40.41
C LEU A 364 64.37 49.60 41.39
N ASN A 365 64.41 50.53 42.34
CA ASN A 365 63.30 50.77 43.27
C ASN A 365 62.06 51.33 42.55
N GLU A 366 62.22 52.23 41.58
CA GLU A 366 61.12 52.77 40.76
C GLU A 366 60.40 51.65 39.99
N LYS A 367 61.15 50.69 39.43
CA LYS A 367 60.56 49.51 38.76
C LYS A 367 59.96 48.48 39.74
N GLU A 368 60.57 48.26 40.91
CA GLU A 368 59.99 47.43 41.98
C GLU A 368 58.60 47.94 42.39
N GLU A 369 58.46 49.25 42.65
CA GLU A 369 57.20 49.83 43.12
C GLU A 369 56.08 49.70 42.07
N GLU A 370 56.37 49.84 40.78
CA GLU A 370 55.38 49.66 39.71
C GLU A 370 54.88 48.21 39.61
N GLU A 371 55.77 47.20 39.71
CA GLU A 371 55.37 45.78 39.66
C GLU A 371 54.64 45.33 40.92
N VAL A 372 55.12 45.73 42.10
CA VAL A 372 54.51 45.38 43.39
C VAL A 372 53.12 46.03 43.56
N ALA A 373 52.86 47.16 42.91
CA ALA A 373 51.56 47.83 42.93
C ALA A 373 50.53 47.29 41.90
N PHE A 374 50.92 46.45 40.94
CA PHE A 374 50.11 46.12 39.76
C PHE A 374 48.84 45.27 40.04
N ASP A 375 47.80 45.39 39.19
CA ASP A 375 46.52 44.69 39.38
C ASP A 375 46.39 43.36 38.65
N TRP A 376 46.70 42.30 39.40
CA TRP A 376 46.51 40.90 39.00
C TRP A 376 45.11 40.33 39.33
N SER A 377 44.17 41.12 39.87
CA SER A 377 42.80 40.67 40.18
C SER A 377 41.90 40.57 38.94
N ASP A 378 40.68 40.03 39.10
CA ASP A 378 39.69 39.85 38.02
C ASP A 378 39.17 41.17 37.42
N ARG A 379 39.35 42.30 38.10
CA ARG A 379 39.10 43.64 37.55
C ARG A 379 40.13 44.01 36.47
N ASN A 380 41.34 43.47 36.57
CA ASN A 380 42.51 43.64 35.71
C ASN A 380 42.39 43.13 34.26
N ILE A 381 41.35 43.50 33.50
CA ILE A 381 41.09 42.94 32.16
C ILE A 381 42.19 43.30 31.12
N ASN A 382 42.98 44.37 31.31
CA ASN A 382 43.99 44.81 30.31
C ASN A 382 45.30 44.00 30.34
N ILE A 383 45.25 42.68 30.55
CA ILE A 383 46.43 41.80 30.63
C ILE A 383 47.36 41.95 29.41
N SER A 384 46.81 42.10 28.20
CA SER A 384 47.59 42.38 26.98
C SER A 384 48.50 43.59 27.13
N LYS A 385 47.99 44.73 27.64
CA LYS A 385 48.80 45.94 27.82
C LYS A 385 49.93 45.75 28.84
N LYS A 386 49.70 44.93 29.89
CA LYS A 386 50.75 44.62 30.87
C LYS A 386 51.80 43.67 30.29
N ARG A 387 51.40 42.70 29.46
CA ARG A 387 52.36 41.85 28.71
C ARG A 387 53.23 42.70 27.80
N ASP A 388 52.63 43.63 27.08
CA ASP A 388 53.33 44.47 26.12
C ASP A 388 54.31 45.41 26.87
N TYR A 389 53.86 46.08 27.95
CA TYR A 389 54.75 46.79 28.90
C TYR A 389 55.87 45.90 29.46
N HIS A 390 55.56 44.66 29.82
CA HIS A 390 56.54 43.77 30.45
C HIS A 390 57.62 43.32 29.47
N ALA A 391 57.29 43.13 28.20
CA ALA A 391 58.28 42.92 27.14
C ALA A 391 59.20 44.15 26.94
N ASP A 392 58.66 45.36 27.09
CA ASP A 392 59.47 46.58 27.10
C ASP A 392 60.36 46.68 28.36
N LEU A 393 59.85 46.33 29.55
CA LEU A 393 60.63 46.28 30.79
C LEU A 393 61.76 45.25 30.74
N MET A 394 61.52 44.06 30.18
CA MET A 394 62.56 43.05 30.03
C MET A 394 63.71 43.55 29.12
N ARG A 395 63.38 44.28 28.04
CA ARG A 395 64.39 44.92 27.20
C ARG A 395 65.13 46.05 27.93
N GLU A 396 64.44 46.86 28.74
CA GLU A 396 65.11 47.84 29.61
C GLU A 396 66.05 47.17 30.64
N LEU A 397 65.69 46.00 31.15
CA LEU A 397 66.53 45.21 32.06
C LEU A 397 67.77 44.64 31.35
N ASP A 398 67.62 44.09 30.14
CA ASP A 398 68.75 43.62 29.32
C ASP A 398 69.77 44.75 29.06
N GLU A 399 69.28 45.96 28.71
CA GLU A 399 70.12 47.16 28.54
C GLU A 399 70.78 47.62 29.87
N LYS A 400 70.13 47.36 31.01
CA LYS A 400 70.61 47.75 32.34
C LYS A 400 71.56 46.75 32.99
N GLU A 401 71.58 45.48 32.59
CA GLU A 401 72.53 44.50 33.12
C GLU A 401 73.98 44.96 32.89
N GLU A 402 74.32 45.44 31.68
CA GLU A 402 75.67 45.95 31.37
C GLU A 402 76.06 47.13 32.26
N ALA A 403 75.13 48.06 32.54
CA ALA A 403 75.37 49.23 33.38
C ALA A 403 75.61 48.83 34.84
N ILE A 404 74.74 47.98 35.41
CA ILE A 404 74.84 47.48 36.78
C ILE A 404 76.13 46.67 36.96
N LYS A 405 76.46 45.80 36.01
CA LYS A 405 77.70 45.03 35.99
C LYS A 405 78.94 45.90 35.92
N SER A 406 78.96 46.93 35.06
CA SER A 406 80.07 47.90 34.98
C SER A 406 80.34 48.62 36.32
N VAL A 407 79.27 48.93 37.07
CA VAL A 407 79.36 49.52 38.41
C VAL A 407 79.82 48.49 39.45
N GLN A 408 79.40 47.23 39.36
CA GLN A 408 79.93 46.16 40.22
C GLN A 408 81.42 45.86 39.94
N ASP A 409 81.84 45.80 38.68
CA ASP A 409 83.24 45.66 38.27
C ASP A 409 84.08 46.86 38.74
N LYS A 410 83.47 48.05 38.84
CA LYS A 410 84.10 49.25 39.43
C LYS A 410 84.27 49.09 40.94
N ALA A 411 83.28 48.56 41.65
CA ALA A 411 83.41 48.22 43.07
C ALA A 411 84.57 47.23 43.30
N GLU A 412 84.62 46.14 42.52
CA GLU A 412 85.69 45.14 42.62
C GLU A 412 87.07 45.73 42.35
N ARG A 413 87.23 46.55 41.30
CA ARG A 413 88.51 47.22 40.99
C ARG A 413 88.95 48.18 42.10
N LEU A 414 88.04 48.80 42.84
CA LEU A 414 88.38 49.63 44.01
C LEU A 414 88.75 48.76 45.23
N MET A 415 88.01 47.67 45.47
CA MET A 415 88.30 46.72 46.55
C MET A 415 89.65 46.00 46.36
N LEU A 416 90.00 45.62 45.13
CA LEU A 416 91.29 45.02 44.75
C LEU A 416 92.47 45.99 44.92
N LYS A 417 92.22 47.30 44.80
CA LYS A 417 93.20 48.36 45.10
C LYS A 417 93.33 48.65 46.61
N ASN A 418 92.64 47.90 47.46
CA ASN A 418 92.55 48.15 48.91
C ASN A 418 92.07 49.57 49.25
N HIS A 419 91.08 50.08 48.50
CA HIS A 419 90.50 51.40 48.74
C HIS A 419 90.02 51.54 50.21
N PRO A 420 90.36 52.63 50.91
CA PRO A 420 90.17 52.74 52.37
C PRO A 420 88.69 52.76 52.81
N ALA A 421 87.76 53.15 51.94
CA ALA A 421 86.32 53.13 52.20
C ALA A 421 85.66 51.79 51.86
N ARG A 422 86.39 50.68 52.01
CA ARG A 422 86.00 49.34 51.56
C ARG A 422 84.60 48.91 52.02
N LEU A 423 84.24 49.16 53.28
CA LEU A 423 82.94 48.78 53.84
C LEU A 423 81.76 49.47 53.12
N THR A 424 81.89 50.75 52.77
CA THR A 424 80.89 51.48 51.98
C THR A 424 80.74 50.88 50.58
N ILE A 425 81.86 50.49 49.96
CA ILE A 425 81.88 49.89 48.61
C ILE A 425 81.24 48.50 48.63
N GLU A 426 81.57 47.67 49.63
CA GLU A 426 80.98 46.34 49.83
C GLU A 426 79.47 46.42 50.11
N ALA A 427 79.03 47.36 50.94
CA ALA A 427 77.61 47.58 51.24
C ALA A 427 76.80 47.98 49.99
N TYR A 428 77.27 48.97 49.21
CA TYR A 428 76.60 49.38 47.97
C TYR A 428 76.60 48.25 46.92
N LYS A 429 77.71 47.50 46.76
CA LYS A 429 77.76 46.35 45.84
C LYS A 429 76.76 45.27 46.24
N ALA A 430 76.67 44.95 47.54
CA ALA A 430 75.73 43.96 48.07
C ALA A 430 74.26 44.41 47.90
N ALA A 431 73.96 45.69 48.12
CA ALA A 431 72.64 46.27 47.88
C ALA A 431 72.23 46.16 46.41
N MET A 432 73.12 46.53 45.47
CA MET A 432 72.89 46.37 44.03
C MET A 432 72.65 44.91 43.65
N GLN A 433 73.46 43.97 44.16
CA GLN A 433 73.28 42.55 43.87
C GLN A 433 71.94 42.01 44.41
N THR A 434 71.51 42.48 45.58
CA THR A 434 70.24 42.08 46.19
C THR A 434 69.06 42.62 45.39
N GLN A 435 69.06 43.92 45.04
CA GLN A 435 67.98 44.52 44.25
C GLN A 435 67.93 44.01 42.80
N TRP A 436 69.07 43.74 42.17
CA TRP A 436 69.12 43.08 40.87
C TRP A 436 68.54 41.66 40.91
N SER A 437 68.91 40.88 41.93
CA SER A 437 68.33 39.55 42.12
C SER A 437 66.83 39.61 42.42
N TRP A 438 66.34 40.69 43.04
CA TRP A 438 64.94 40.85 43.43
C TRP A 438 64.04 41.24 42.26
N ILE A 439 64.44 42.21 41.42
CA ILE A 439 63.64 42.60 40.24
C ILE A 439 63.45 41.43 39.27
N LEU A 440 64.46 40.54 39.14
CA LEU A 440 64.35 39.32 38.33
C LEU A 440 63.36 38.28 38.92
N GLN A 441 63.27 38.16 40.25
CA GLN A 441 62.23 37.34 40.89
C GLN A 441 60.83 37.94 40.68
N LEU A 442 60.70 39.27 40.73
CA LEU A 442 59.45 39.98 40.41
C LEU A 442 59.04 39.74 38.95
N CYS A 443 59.96 39.86 37.98
CA CYS A 443 59.67 39.58 36.57
C CYS A 443 59.18 38.14 36.36
N SER A 444 59.80 37.13 36.98
CA SER A 444 59.30 35.74 36.89
C SER A 444 57.91 35.55 37.51
N CYS A 445 57.54 36.36 38.51
CA CYS A 445 56.15 36.41 38.99
C CYS A 445 55.20 37.03 37.96
N VAL A 446 55.59 38.14 37.35
CA VAL A 446 54.82 38.85 36.32
C VAL A 446 54.54 37.92 35.12
N GLU A 447 55.54 37.19 34.62
CA GLU A 447 55.37 36.19 33.56
C GLU A 447 54.31 35.13 33.91
N GLN A 448 54.36 34.59 35.13
CA GLN A 448 53.40 33.59 35.59
C GLN A 448 51.99 34.17 35.72
N HIS A 449 51.81 35.37 36.27
CA HIS A 449 50.49 36.01 36.33
C HIS A 449 49.95 36.38 34.95
N LEU A 450 50.79 36.83 34.01
CA LEU A 450 50.37 37.09 32.62
C LEU A 450 49.82 35.82 31.97
N LYS A 451 50.48 34.69 32.18
CA LYS A 451 50.08 33.37 31.69
C LYS A 451 48.80 32.86 32.35
N GLU A 452 48.72 32.89 33.68
CA GLU A 452 47.57 32.40 34.44
C GLU A 452 46.31 33.27 34.23
N ASN A 453 46.47 34.60 34.19
CA ASN A 453 45.35 35.51 33.95
C ASN A 453 44.85 35.43 32.50
N ALA A 454 45.72 35.20 31.52
CA ALA A 454 45.29 34.95 30.13
C ALA A 454 44.39 33.71 30.04
N ILE A 455 44.84 32.58 30.61
CA ILE A 455 44.06 31.32 30.66
C ILE A 455 42.73 31.51 31.41
N TYR A 456 42.72 32.28 32.50
CA TYR A 456 41.50 32.63 33.24
C TYR A 456 40.49 33.38 32.37
N PHE A 457 40.90 34.49 31.72
CA PHE A 457 39.97 35.32 30.95
C PHE A 457 39.50 34.63 29.66
N GLU A 458 40.37 33.86 28.99
CA GLU A 458 40.01 33.00 27.86
C GLU A 458 38.92 32.00 28.27
N PHE A 459 39.16 31.20 29.31
CA PHE A 459 38.21 30.20 29.80
C PHE A 459 36.83 30.79 30.15
N PHE A 460 36.79 31.95 30.84
CA PHE A 460 35.52 32.58 31.20
C PHE A 460 34.81 33.24 30.00
N SER A 461 35.54 33.58 28.94
CA SER A 461 34.95 33.99 27.66
C SER A 461 34.30 32.80 26.96
N ASP A 462 35.06 31.72 26.74
CA ASP A 462 34.62 30.51 26.04
C ASP A 462 33.43 29.83 26.74
N ALA A 463 33.47 29.76 28.07
CA ALA A 463 32.38 29.19 28.87
C ALA A 463 31.10 30.03 28.79
N LYS A 464 31.22 31.36 28.64
CA LYS A 464 30.08 32.26 28.43
C LYS A 464 29.51 32.12 27.02
N GLU A 465 30.36 32.17 25.99
CA GLU A 465 29.96 31.95 24.59
C GLU A 465 29.23 30.61 24.45
N SER A 466 29.73 29.56 25.12
CA SER A 466 29.09 28.24 25.14
C SER A 466 27.72 28.23 25.82
N MET A 467 27.54 28.95 26.94
CA MET A 467 26.21 29.10 27.54
C MET A 467 25.24 29.88 26.63
N ASP A 468 25.72 30.92 25.96
CA ASP A 468 24.86 31.78 25.14
C ASP A 468 24.50 31.11 23.80
N TYR A 469 25.41 30.33 23.18
CA TYR A 469 25.09 29.43 22.07
C TYR A 469 24.01 28.40 22.44
N LEU A 470 24.19 27.69 23.57
CA LEU A 470 23.25 26.64 23.99
C LEU A 470 21.85 27.20 24.32
N LYS A 471 21.73 28.41 24.89
CA LYS A 471 20.43 29.10 25.07
C LYS A 471 19.78 29.41 23.72
N ASN A 472 20.52 29.98 22.78
CA ASN A 472 20.00 30.30 21.45
C ASN A 472 19.51 29.04 20.71
N LEU A 473 20.21 27.92 20.88
CA LEU A 473 19.81 26.62 20.35
C LEU A 473 18.55 26.07 21.06
N GLN A 474 18.45 26.22 22.39
CA GLN A 474 17.25 25.88 23.17
C GLN A 474 16.01 26.63 22.65
N ASP A 475 16.13 27.95 22.53
CA ASP A 475 15.05 28.82 22.04
C ASP A 475 14.72 28.55 20.57
N SER A 476 15.68 28.11 19.76
CA SER A 476 15.45 27.69 18.37
C SER A 476 14.59 26.43 18.31
N ILE A 477 15.04 25.35 18.98
CA ILE A 477 14.37 24.06 19.03
C ILE A 477 12.94 24.21 19.55
N GLN A 478 12.75 24.93 20.67
CA GLN A 478 11.44 25.11 21.30
C GLN A 478 10.43 25.87 20.41
N ARG A 479 10.88 26.77 19.54
CA ARG A 479 10.02 27.47 18.59
C ARG A 479 9.77 26.64 17.33
N LYS A 480 10.85 26.14 16.71
CA LYS A 480 10.84 25.49 15.39
C LYS A 480 10.16 24.12 15.42
N TYR A 481 10.48 23.30 16.41
CA TYR A 481 10.02 21.91 16.54
C TYR A 481 8.87 21.75 17.54
N SER A 482 7.95 22.73 17.49
CA SER A 482 6.64 22.64 18.13
C SER A 482 5.62 22.01 17.17
N CYS A 483 4.92 20.99 17.65
CA CYS A 483 3.97 20.19 16.89
C CYS A 483 2.73 19.82 17.72
N ASP A 484 1.64 19.56 17.01
CA ASP A 484 0.36 19.10 17.55
C ASP A 484 -0.36 18.24 16.50
N ARG A 485 -1.52 17.67 16.87
CA ARG A 485 -2.34 16.84 15.96
C ARG A 485 -3.04 17.62 14.82
N THR A 486 -2.74 18.91 14.65
CA THR A 486 -3.23 19.74 13.52
C THR A 486 -2.11 20.17 12.57
N SER A 487 -0.86 19.86 12.93
CA SER A 487 0.33 20.20 12.14
C SER A 487 0.41 19.33 10.88
N SER A 488 0.49 19.98 9.72
CA SER A 488 0.59 19.32 8.40
C SER A 488 1.70 18.26 8.35
N LEU A 489 1.35 17.04 7.93
CA LEU A 489 2.24 15.89 7.73
C LEU A 489 3.55 16.27 7.02
N HIS A 490 3.46 16.82 5.80
CA HIS A 490 4.63 17.17 4.99
C HIS A 490 5.58 18.16 5.70
N ARG A 491 5.03 19.14 6.45
CA ARG A 491 5.83 20.07 7.26
C ARG A 491 6.57 19.34 8.39
N LEU A 492 5.96 18.32 8.98
CA LEU A 492 6.59 17.54 10.06
C LEU A 492 7.67 16.61 9.52
N GLU A 493 7.49 16.01 8.34
CA GLU A 493 8.53 15.22 7.66
C GLU A 493 9.79 16.05 7.40
N ASP A 494 9.64 17.24 6.79
CA ASP A 494 10.73 18.20 6.57
C ASP A 494 11.41 18.56 7.90
N LEU A 495 10.63 18.90 8.94
CA LEU A 495 11.17 19.29 10.25
C LEU A 495 11.84 18.14 11.01
N ILE A 496 11.41 16.89 10.84
CA ILE A 496 12.10 15.71 11.37
C ILE A 496 13.47 15.58 10.72
N GLN A 497 13.56 15.73 9.40
CA GLN A 497 14.81 15.66 8.67
C GLN A 497 15.75 16.84 9.01
N GLU A 498 15.24 18.07 9.07
CA GLU A 498 16.01 19.23 9.53
C GLU A 498 16.51 19.06 10.98
N SER A 499 15.70 18.49 11.88
CA SER A 499 16.09 18.30 13.29
C SER A 499 17.30 17.39 13.49
N MET A 500 17.67 16.59 12.48
CA MET A 500 18.89 15.79 12.51
C MET A 500 20.17 16.64 12.37
N ASP A 501 20.09 17.85 11.81
CA ASP A 501 21.22 18.77 11.74
C ASP A 501 21.50 19.41 13.11
N GLU A 502 20.48 19.78 13.90
CA GLU A 502 20.70 20.19 15.30
C GLU A 502 21.18 19.03 16.18
N LYS A 503 20.80 17.78 15.88
CA LYS A 503 21.34 16.59 16.56
C LYS A 503 22.84 16.46 16.35
N GLU A 504 23.30 16.57 15.10
CA GLU A 504 24.72 16.46 14.75
C GLU A 504 25.52 17.63 15.34
N GLN A 505 24.98 18.86 15.29
CA GLN A 505 25.57 20.01 15.99
C GLN A 505 25.75 19.74 17.49
N LEU A 506 24.73 19.20 18.18
CA LEU A 506 24.84 18.85 19.60
C LEU A 506 25.90 17.76 19.85
N LEU A 507 25.94 16.71 19.02
CA LEU A 507 26.93 15.63 19.15
C LEU A 507 28.37 16.15 18.99
N GLN A 508 28.61 17.06 18.05
CA GLN A 508 29.90 17.73 17.89
C GLN A 508 30.22 18.65 19.08
N TYR A 509 29.24 19.44 19.54
CA TYR A 509 29.40 20.41 20.63
C TYR A 509 29.68 19.76 22.00
N ARG A 510 29.32 18.48 22.18
CA ARG A 510 29.71 17.67 23.33
C ARG A 510 31.21 17.73 23.62
N SER A 511 32.05 17.80 22.59
CA SER A 511 33.51 17.89 22.71
C SER A 511 33.95 19.22 23.34
N THR A 512 33.35 20.35 22.93
CA THR A 512 33.56 21.69 23.48
C THR A 512 33.22 21.74 24.98
N VAL A 513 32.05 21.20 25.35
CA VAL A 513 31.60 21.14 26.75
C VAL A 513 32.55 20.29 27.60
N ALA A 514 32.96 19.11 27.11
CA ALA A 514 33.95 18.26 27.80
C ALA A 514 35.33 18.95 27.93
N GLY A 515 35.76 19.71 26.91
CA GLY A 515 36.98 20.51 26.95
C GLY A 515 36.94 21.62 28.01
N LEU A 516 35.78 22.27 28.19
CA LEU A 516 35.56 23.20 29.30
C LEU A 516 35.59 22.52 30.67
N VAL A 517 34.96 21.34 30.82
CA VAL A 517 35.00 20.53 32.06
C VAL A 517 36.45 20.12 32.40
N GLY A 518 37.27 19.87 31.38
CA GLY A 518 38.71 19.66 31.51
C GLY A 518 39.45 20.90 32.00
N ARG A 519 39.33 22.03 31.28
CA ARG A 519 40.05 23.28 31.61
C ARG A 519 39.67 23.85 32.98
N ALA A 520 38.40 23.80 33.37
CA ALA A 520 37.87 24.38 34.62
C ALA A 520 38.66 23.97 35.88
N LYS A 521 39.20 22.74 35.91
CA LYS A 521 39.95 22.17 37.05
C LYS A 521 41.28 22.87 37.30
N ASN A 522 41.84 23.53 36.29
CA ASN A 522 43.17 24.16 36.32
C ASN A 522 43.10 25.69 36.36
N ILE A 523 41.90 26.29 36.47
CA ILE A 523 41.73 27.75 36.50
C ILE A 523 42.06 28.29 37.91
N VAL A 524 42.91 29.31 37.97
CA VAL A 524 43.33 30.01 39.20
C VAL A 524 42.24 30.94 39.74
N GLN A 525 42.44 31.48 40.94
CA GLN A 525 41.46 32.32 41.64
C GLN A 525 41.89 33.79 41.71
N LEU A 526 41.42 34.62 40.79
CA LEU A 526 41.80 36.05 40.75
C LEU A 526 40.99 36.93 41.72
N LYS A 527 39.75 36.53 42.06
CA LYS A 527 38.87 37.30 42.96
C LYS A 527 39.41 37.52 44.37
N PRO A 528 40.01 36.53 45.07
CA PRO A 528 40.63 36.74 46.38
C PRO A 528 41.77 37.78 46.40
N ARG A 529 42.31 38.16 45.22
CA ARG A 529 43.35 39.18 45.11
C ARG A 529 42.84 40.61 45.31
N ASN A 530 41.54 40.84 45.13
CA ASN A 530 40.90 42.13 45.34
C ASN A 530 40.53 42.31 46.84
N PRO A 531 41.00 43.36 47.55
CA PRO A 531 40.60 43.61 48.94
C PRO A 531 39.09 43.84 49.17
N GLU A 532 38.33 44.19 48.13
CA GLU A 532 36.86 44.27 48.19
C GLU A 532 36.19 42.88 48.35
N ASN A 533 36.92 41.79 48.12
CA ASN A 533 36.52 40.41 48.39
C ASN A 533 37.18 39.93 49.70
N PRO A 534 36.62 40.27 50.89
CA PRO A 534 37.21 39.87 52.17
C PRO A 534 37.19 38.36 52.35
N LEU A 535 38.31 37.83 52.85
CA LEU A 535 38.49 36.40 53.12
C LEU A 535 37.53 35.95 54.23
N ARG A 536 36.65 34.98 53.94
CA ARG A 536 35.75 34.36 54.94
C ARG A 536 36.46 33.32 55.83
N SER A 537 37.59 32.82 55.34
CA SER A 537 38.52 31.90 55.99
C SER A 537 39.89 32.11 55.35
N SER A 538 40.96 31.68 56.01
CA SER A 538 42.29 31.62 55.39
C SER A 538 42.28 30.74 54.14
N ILE A 539 43.01 31.14 53.09
CA ILE A 539 43.04 30.46 51.78
C ILE A 539 44.47 29.99 51.50
N PRO A 540 44.71 28.76 50.98
CA PRO A 540 46.03 28.38 50.50
C PRO A 540 46.46 29.23 49.31
N VAL A 541 47.71 29.67 49.30
CA VAL A 541 48.35 30.42 48.21
C VAL A 541 49.74 29.87 47.94
N LYS A 542 50.17 29.87 46.69
CA LYS A 542 51.41 29.21 46.27
C LYS A 542 52.46 30.23 45.84
N ALA A 543 53.67 30.11 46.37
CA ALA A 543 54.78 31.00 46.06
C ALA A 543 55.31 30.77 44.63
N ILE A 544 55.53 31.86 43.89
CA ILE A 544 56.02 31.85 42.49
C ILE A 544 57.53 32.11 42.42
N CYS A 545 58.10 32.74 43.45
CA CYS A 545 59.50 33.12 43.55
C CYS A 545 60.06 32.84 44.95
N ASP A 546 61.39 32.90 45.08
CA ASP A 546 62.03 32.92 46.40
C ASP A 546 61.86 34.32 47.03
N TYR A 547 61.55 34.37 48.33
CA TYR A 547 61.44 35.63 49.08
C TYR A 547 62.05 35.49 50.48
N ARG A 548 62.84 36.50 50.90
CA ARG A 548 63.45 36.52 52.24
C ARG A 548 63.48 37.92 52.85
N GLN A 549 62.75 38.09 53.95
CA GLN A 549 62.89 39.20 54.88
C GLN A 549 63.53 38.70 56.20
N ILE A 550 63.61 39.54 57.23
CA ILE A 550 64.18 39.16 58.54
C ILE A 550 63.20 38.24 59.29
N GLU A 551 61.90 38.43 59.08
CA GLU A 551 60.79 37.77 59.76
C GLU A 551 60.35 36.47 59.06
N ILE A 552 60.63 36.32 57.76
CA ILE A 552 60.10 35.23 56.95
C ILE A 552 61.05 34.84 55.82
N THR A 553 61.09 33.55 55.51
CA THR A 553 61.69 32.99 54.28
C THR A 553 60.64 32.10 53.61
N ILE A 554 60.52 32.23 52.30
CA ILE A 554 59.57 31.49 51.45
C ILE A 554 60.34 31.07 50.21
N TYR A 555 60.21 29.82 49.80
CA TYR A 555 60.82 29.27 48.60
C TYR A 555 59.80 29.18 47.47
N LYS A 556 60.28 29.20 46.22
CA LYS A 556 59.45 28.95 45.06
C LYS A 556 58.74 27.59 45.19
N GLU A 557 57.47 27.56 44.78
CA GLU A 557 56.49 26.48 44.96
C GLU A 557 55.94 26.25 46.38
N ASP A 558 56.39 26.95 47.43
CA ASP A 558 55.86 26.77 48.80
C ASP A 558 54.33 27.01 48.88
N GLU A 559 53.62 26.09 49.54
CA GLU A 559 52.21 26.25 49.91
C GLU A 559 52.08 27.07 51.20
N CYS A 560 51.86 28.37 51.05
CA CYS A 560 51.64 29.32 52.13
C CYS A 560 50.13 29.49 52.42
N VAL A 561 49.80 30.11 53.55
CA VAL A 561 48.41 30.42 53.93
C VAL A 561 48.21 31.93 53.93
N LEU A 562 47.26 32.40 53.10
CA LEU A 562 46.83 33.80 53.08
C LEU A 562 45.90 34.07 54.26
N ALA A 563 46.39 34.86 55.22
CA ALA A 563 45.67 35.26 56.43
C ALA A 563 44.93 36.60 56.25
N SER A 564 45.45 37.53 55.45
CA SER A 564 44.74 38.76 55.09
C SER A 564 45.17 39.35 53.73
N ASN A 565 44.16 39.73 52.93
CA ASN A 565 44.27 40.48 51.69
C ASN A 565 43.90 41.98 51.84
N SER A 566 43.80 42.51 53.06
CA SER A 566 43.33 43.89 53.31
C SER A 566 44.21 44.96 52.67
N HIS A 567 45.49 44.67 52.44
CA HIS A 567 46.38 45.48 51.61
C HIS A 567 46.54 44.82 50.23
N ARG A 568 46.56 45.66 49.20
CA ARG A 568 46.51 45.23 47.80
C ARG A 568 47.86 44.73 47.27
N ALA A 569 48.93 45.47 47.57
CA ALA A 569 50.29 45.24 47.10
C ALA A 569 51.12 44.29 47.99
N LYS A 570 50.74 44.12 49.27
CA LYS A 570 51.38 43.22 50.24
C LYS A 570 50.31 42.49 51.03
N TRP A 571 50.46 41.20 51.28
CA TRP A 571 49.51 40.35 51.99
C TRP A 571 50.09 39.82 53.30
N LYS A 572 49.21 39.58 54.27
CA LYS A 572 49.58 38.88 55.50
C LYS A 572 49.54 37.37 55.22
N VAL A 573 50.70 36.75 55.19
CA VAL A 573 50.88 35.33 54.83
C VAL A 573 51.62 34.57 55.92
N ILE A 574 51.28 33.29 56.06
CA ILE A 574 51.94 32.34 56.95
C ILE A 574 52.67 31.31 56.07
N ASN A 575 53.98 31.13 56.28
CA ASN A 575 54.77 30.15 55.52
C ASN A 575 54.64 28.71 56.08
N PRO A 576 55.17 27.67 55.42
CA PRO A 576 55.12 26.29 55.93
C PRO A 576 55.77 26.07 57.30
N ALA A 577 56.65 26.99 57.75
CA ALA A 577 57.26 26.95 59.08
C ALA A 577 56.39 27.61 60.19
N GLY A 578 55.25 28.19 59.84
CA GLY A 578 54.34 28.87 60.77
C GLY A 578 54.68 30.34 61.06
N ASN A 579 55.66 30.92 60.37
CA ASN A 579 56.03 32.34 60.52
C ASN A 579 55.05 33.21 59.72
N GLU A 580 54.57 34.30 60.32
CA GLU A 580 53.60 35.22 59.71
C GLU A 580 54.25 36.58 59.42
N ALA A 581 54.11 37.10 58.19
CA ALA A 581 54.66 38.39 57.78
C ALA A 581 53.86 39.06 56.64
N MET A 582 54.21 40.31 56.33
CA MET A 582 53.65 41.09 55.21
C MET A 582 54.54 40.98 53.96
N VAL A 583 54.18 40.12 53.01
CA VAL A 583 54.97 39.81 51.81
C VAL A 583 54.28 40.38 50.55
N PRO A 584 55.00 40.84 49.51
CA PRO A 584 54.38 41.33 48.27
C PRO A 584 53.38 40.34 47.65
N SER A 585 52.20 40.82 47.28
CA SER A 585 51.11 39.97 46.78
C SER A 585 51.41 39.35 45.41
N VAL A 586 52.28 40.00 44.63
CA VAL A 586 52.82 39.50 43.36
C VAL A 586 53.61 38.19 43.52
N CYS A 587 54.20 37.91 44.69
CA CYS A 587 54.94 36.67 44.94
C CYS A 587 54.09 35.39 44.97
N PHE A 588 52.75 35.50 45.01
CA PHE A 588 51.86 34.35 45.20
C PHE A 588 50.81 34.26 44.11
N THR A 589 50.49 33.05 43.66
CA THR A 589 49.21 32.75 42.98
C THR A 589 48.22 32.14 43.97
N VAL A 590 46.93 32.20 43.64
CA VAL A 590 45.86 31.54 44.41
C VAL A 590 45.41 30.32 43.58
N PRO A 591 45.86 29.11 43.93
CA PRO A 591 45.78 27.94 43.06
C PRO A 591 44.34 27.46 42.80
N PRO A 592 44.15 26.58 41.79
CA PRO A 592 42.89 25.87 41.58
C PRO A 592 42.55 24.95 42.78
N PRO A 593 41.30 24.48 42.93
CA PRO A 593 40.18 24.66 42.01
C PRO A 593 39.46 26.00 42.22
N ASN A 594 39.29 26.78 41.14
CA ASN A 594 38.40 27.94 41.15
C ASN A 594 36.94 27.48 41.15
N LYS A 595 36.24 27.74 42.27
CA LYS A 595 34.83 27.35 42.42
C LYS A 595 33.91 27.99 41.37
N GLU A 596 34.10 29.26 41.01
CA GLU A 596 33.23 29.90 40.01
C GLU A 596 33.41 29.31 38.61
N ALA A 597 34.62 28.85 38.27
CA ALA A 597 34.91 28.17 37.02
C ALA A 597 34.19 26.81 36.94
N VAL A 598 34.25 26.03 38.01
CA VAL A 598 33.52 24.76 38.15
C VAL A 598 32.01 25.01 38.13
N ASP A 599 31.50 25.90 38.98
CA ASP A 599 30.07 26.23 39.07
C ASP A 599 29.53 26.77 37.73
N MET A 600 30.34 27.48 36.92
CA MET A 600 29.93 27.93 35.59
C MET A 600 29.82 26.78 34.60
N VAL A 601 30.85 25.94 34.49
CA VAL A 601 30.84 24.85 33.52
C VAL A 601 29.83 23.76 33.88
N SER A 602 29.58 23.49 35.17
CA SER A 602 28.47 22.62 35.57
C SER A 602 27.10 23.15 35.12
N ARG A 603 26.91 24.49 35.06
CA ARG A 603 25.71 25.10 34.46
C ARG A 603 25.69 24.97 32.93
N THR A 604 26.83 25.12 32.25
CA THR A 604 26.95 24.89 30.80
C THR A 604 26.65 23.43 30.42
N GLU A 605 27.16 22.47 31.19
CA GLU A 605 26.93 21.04 31.01
C GLU A 605 25.48 20.66 31.29
N GLN A 606 24.88 21.15 32.38
CA GLN A 606 23.46 20.94 32.65
C GLN A 606 22.57 21.54 31.56
N LEU A 607 22.92 22.73 31.05
CA LEU A 607 22.21 23.34 29.93
C LEU A 607 22.33 22.50 28.66
N TYR A 608 23.53 21.99 28.33
CA TYR A 608 23.72 21.06 27.20
C TYR A 608 22.83 19.82 27.32
N GLN A 609 22.77 19.18 28.49
CA GLN A 609 21.90 18.02 28.71
C GLN A 609 20.41 18.39 28.58
N ASN A 610 19.99 19.56 29.09
CA ASN A 610 18.63 20.06 28.93
C ASN A 610 18.25 20.30 27.46
N VAL A 611 19.17 20.84 26.65
CA VAL A 611 18.94 21.08 25.21
C VAL A 611 18.91 19.76 24.43
N LEU A 612 19.78 18.81 24.74
CA LEU A 612 19.77 17.47 24.14
C LEU A 612 18.48 16.71 24.48
N ALA A 613 18.01 16.79 25.73
CA ALA A 613 16.74 16.22 26.15
C ALA A 613 15.54 16.93 25.48
N LEU A 614 15.57 18.26 25.34
CA LEU A 614 14.53 19.02 24.64
C LEU A 614 14.46 18.62 23.16
N TRP A 615 15.61 18.52 22.49
CA TRP A 615 15.72 18.02 21.12
C TRP A 615 15.07 16.64 20.99
N HIS A 616 15.41 15.69 21.88
CA HIS A 616 14.89 14.32 21.84
C HIS A 616 13.36 14.31 21.94
N HIS A 617 12.80 14.99 22.94
CA HIS A 617 11.35 15.06 23.13
C HIS A 617 10.65 15.74 21.94
N SER A 618 11.20 16.82 21.39
CA SER A 618 10.62 17.46 20.19
C SER A 618 10.66 16.55 18.97
N HIS A 619 11.77 15.82 18.75
CA HIS A 619 11.91 14.89 17.64
C HIS A 619 10.94 13.70 17.74
N VAL A 620 10.86 13.04 18.91
CA VAL A 620 9.92 11.94 19.18
C VAL A 620 8.47 12.41 19.07
N ASN A 621 8.13 13.58 19.63
CA ASN A 621 6.81 14.18 19.47
C ASN A 621 6.45 14.35 17.98
N MET A 622 7.35 14.92 17.16
CA MET A 622 7.10 15.07 15.71
C MET A 622 6.93 13.73 15.01
N LYS A 623 7.82 12.75 15.26
CA LYS A 623 7.69 11.38 14.71
C LYS A 623 6.33 10.77 15.02
N SER A 624 5.92 10.78 16.30
CA SER A 624 4.63 10.21 16.74
C SER A 624 3.41 10.86 16.09
N VAL A 625 3.50 12.13 15.70
CA VAL A 625 2.43 12.81 14.96
C VAL A 625 2.46 12.46 13.47
N VAL A 626 3.63 12.16 12.89
CA VAL A 626 3.77 11.68 11.51
C VAL A 626 3.23 10.27 11.35
N SER A 627 3.67 9.31 12.18
CA SER A 627 3.16 7.94 12.17
C SER A 627 1.65 7.89 12.51
N TRP A 628 1.17 8.76 13.42
CA TRP A 628 -0.27 8.96 13.63
C TRP A 628 -1.02 9.44 12.38
N HIS A 629 -0.47 10.37 11.59
CA HIS A 629 -1.12 10.83 10.35
C HIS A 629 -1.21 9.71 9.31
N TYR A 630 -0.17 8.90 9.13
CA TYR A 630 -0.23 7.73 8.22
C TYR A 630 -1.27 6.71 8.68
N LEU A 631 -1.27 6.36 9.96
CA LEU A 631 -2.27 5.48 10.56
C LEU A 631 -3.70 6.00 10.37
N MET A 632 -3.93 7.30 10.60
CA MET A 632 -5.23 7.93 10.40
C MET A 632 -5.65 7.98 8.92
N ALA A 633 -4.70 8.13 7.99
CA ALA A 633 -4.98 8.06 6.56
C ALA A 633 -5.47 6.68 6.13
N ASP A 634 -4.82 5.60 6.60
CA ASP A 634 -5.27 4.21 6.34
C ASP A 634 -6.65 3.94 6.98
N ILE A 635 -6.84 4.33 8.25
CA ILE A 635 -8.12 4.23 8.95
C ILE A 635 -9.23 4.94 8.18
N GLN A 636 -8.98 6.15 7.66
CA GLN A 636 -9.97 6.92 6.93
C GLN A 636 -10.19 6.42 5.49
N ALA A 637 -9.17 5.90 4.82
CA ALA A 637 -9.30 5.25 3.53
C ALA A 637 -10.19 4.00 3.62
N ILE A 638 -9.89 3.10 4.56
CA ILE A 638 -10.66 1.85 4.79
C ILE A 638 -12.12 2.15 5.17
N ARG A 639 -12.36 3.16 6.02
CA ARG A 639 -13.72 3.59 6.41
C ARG A 639 -14.56 4.17 5.27
N ASN A 640 -13.93 4.61 4.19
CA ASN A 640 -14.61 5.18 3.00
C ASN A 640 -14.89 4.13 1.91
N TRP A 641 -14.41 2.88 2.07
CA TRP A 641 -14.61 1.82 1.08
C TRP A 641 -15.97 1.13 1.20
N ASN A 642 -16.33 0.42 0.13
CA ASN A 642 -17.53 -0.39 0.05
C ASN A 642 -17.25 -1.68 -0.75
N VAL A 643 -18.26 -2.54 -0.90
CA VAL A 643 -18.14 -3.83 -1.60
C VAL A 643 -17.63 -3.70 -3.04
N ALA A 644 -18.01 -2.63 -3.76
CA ALA A 644 -17.51 -2.38 -5.10
C ALA A 644 -16.02 -1.97 -5.09
N SER A 645 -15.56 -1.22 -4.07
CA SER A 645 -14.13 -0.93 -3.89
C SER A 645 -13.32 -2.22 -3.73
N ILE A 646 -13.79 -3.15 -2.88
CA ILE A 646 -13.14 -4.47 -2.69
C ILE A 646 -13.10 -5.26 -4.00
N LYS A 647 -14.22 -5.34 -4.73
CA LYS A 647 -14.32 -6.06 -6.01
C LYS A 647 -13.44 -5.50 -7.14
N THR A 648 -12.89 -4.29 -6.99
CA THR A 648 -11.92 -3.72 -7.95
C THR A 648 -10.44 -3.97 -7.60
N MET A 649 -10.15 -4.52 -6.43
CA MET A 649 -8.78 -4.83 -6.00
C MET A 649 -8.33 -6.23 -6.45
N LEU A 650 -7.02 -6.42 -6.57
CA LEU A 650 -6.41 -7.73 -6.83
C LEU A 650 -6.20 -8.53 -5.53
N PRO A 651 -6.21 -9.87 -5.56
CA PRO A 651 -6.10 -10.70 -4.35
C PRO A 651 -4.89 -10.41 -3.44
N GLY A 652 -3.74 -10.01 -4.00
CA GLY A 652 -2.56 -9.63 -3.23
C GLY A 652 -2.67 -8.27 -2.54
N GLU A 653 -3.46 -7.34 -3.09
CA GLU A 653 -3.63 -5.99 -2.56
C GLU A 653 -4.43 -6.01 -1.24
N HIS A 654 -5.38 -6.94 -1.07
CA HIS A 654 -6.11 -7.12 0.18
C HIS A 654 -5.18 -7.41 1.37
N GLN A 655 -4.17 -8.25 1.16
CA GLN A 655 -3.17 -8.56 2.18
C GLN A 655 -2.24 -7.35 2.40
N GLN A 656 -1.87 -6.62 1.35
CA GLN A 656 -1.04 -5.43 1.45
C GLN A 656 -1.71 -4.33 2.29
N VAL A 657 -3.01 -4.07 2.11
CA VAL A 657 -3.73 -3.07 2.93
C VAL A 657 -3.67 -3.40 4.42
N LEU A 658 -4.01 -4.65 4.79
CA LEU A 658 -3.99 -5.07 6.19
C LEU A 658 -2.58 -5.07 6.77
N SER A 659 -1.56 -5.30 5.94
CA SER A 659 -0.15 -5.16 6.32
C SER A 659 0.26 -3.70 6.52
N ASN A 660 -0.18 -2.76 5.68
CA ASN A 660 0.11 -1.34 5.81
C ASN A 660 -0.51 -0.77 7.10
N LEU A 661 -1.82 -1.01 7.31
CA LEU A 661 -2.54 -0.58 8.51
C LEU A 661 -1.89 -1.12 9.79
N GLN A 662 -1.36 -2.35 9.76
CA GLN A 662 -0.60 -2.90 10.88
C GLN A 662 0.76 -2.21 11.04
N SER A 663 1.52 -2.04 9.95
CA SER A 663 2.86 -1.43 9.98
C SER A 663 2.82 0.00 10.51
N HIS A 664 1.91 0.85 10.01
CA HIS A 664 1.76 2.22 10.50
C HIS A 664 1.22 2.28 11.94
N PHE A 665 0.50 1.25 12.41
CA PHE A 665 0.08 1.15 13.81
C PHE A 665 1.27 0.77 14.72
N ASP A 666 2.11 -0.17 14.29
CA ASP A 666 3.30 -0.58 15.04
C ASP A 666 4.35 0.55 15.10
N GLU A 667 4.59 1.27 13.99
CA GLU A 667 5.43 2.48 13.99
C GLU A 667 4.87 3.58 14.90
N PHE A 668 3.54 3.78 14.91
CA PHE A 668 2.90 4.71 15.83
C PHE A 668 3.08 4.29 17.30
N LEU A 669 3.03 2.99 17.61
CA LEU A 669 3.28 2.50 18.98
C LEU A 669 4.74 2.72 19.40
N GLU A 670 5.72 2.43 18.53
CA GLU A 670 7.14 2.69 18.81
C GLU A 670 7.41 4.19 19.01
N ASP A 671 6.88 5.05 18.13
CA ASP A 671 7.06 6.51 18.25
C ASP A 671 6.30 7.13 19.43
N SER A 672 5.18 6.53 19.87
CA SER A 672 4.35 7.11 20.93
C SER A 672 4.77 6.72 22.35
N GLU A 673 5.66 5.73 22.55
CA GLU A 673 6.08 5.27 23.89
C GLU A 673 6.72 6.39 24.73
N GLU A 674 7.61 7.19 24.14
CA GLU A 674 8.23 8.37 24.80
C GLU A 674 7.54 9.71 24.45
N SER A 675 6.51 9.70 23.61
CA SER A 675 5.81 10.90 23.17
C SER A 675 4.95 11.53 24.28
N LYS A 676 4.81 12.85 24.23
CA LYS A 676 3.92 13.63 25.11
C LYS A 676 2.72 14.22 24.37
N VAL A 677 2.59 13.94 23.07
CA VAL A 677 1.44 14.36 22.24
C VAL A 677 0.27 13.37 22.32
N PHE A 678 0.55 12.12 22.68
CA PHE A 678 -0.45 11.06 22.83
C PHE A 678 -0.47 10.55 24.26
N THR A 679 -1.66 10.34 24.81
CA THR A 679 -1.85 9.70 26.11
C THR A 679 -2.11 8.21 25.91
N MET A 680 -1.90 7.39 26.95
CA MET A 680 -2.26 5.97 26.93
C MET A 680 -3.74 5.73 26.57
N ALA A 681 -4.63 6.70 26.84
CA ALA A 681 -6.03 6.63 26.43
C ALA A 681 -6.26 6.90 24.94
N ASP A 682 -5.39 7.70 24.30
CA ASP A 682 -5.39 7.90 22.84
C ASP A 682 -4.87 6.65 22.12
N CYS A 683 -3.76 6.05 22.59
CA CYS A 683 -3.21 4.83 22.00
C CYS A 683 -4.21 3.67 22.11
N ALA A 684 -4.83 3.49 23.29
CA ALA A 684 -5.91 2.52 23.50
C ALA A 684 -7.26 2.91 22.84
N GLN A 685 -7.36 4.07 22.19
CA GLN A 685 -8.46 4.42 21.28
C GLN A 685 -8.10 4.06 19.84
N LEU A 686 -6.90 4.40 19.39
CA LEU A 686 -6.38 4.04 18.07
C LEU A 686 -6.30 2.52 17.88
N GLU A 687 -5.89 1.75 18.90
CA GLU A 687 -5.93 0.29 18.87
C GLU A 687 -7.34 -0.25 18.57
N ARG A 688 -8.37 0.34 19.20
CA ARG A 688 -9.77 -0.02 18.96
C ARG A 688 -10.27 0.46 17.61
N ASP A 689 -9.85 1.62 17.13
CA ASP A 689 -10.17 2.12 15.79
C ASP A 689 -9.54 1.24 14.69
N VAL A 690 -8.30 0.77 14.88
CA VAL A 690 -7.60 -0.19 14.00
C VAL A 690 -8.29 -1.55 14.01
N ALA A 691 -8.64 -2.08 15.20
CA ALA A 691 -9.37 -3.33 15.32
C ALA A 691 -10.73 -3.26 14.59
N ALA A 692 -11.48 -2.17 14.79
CA ALA A 692 -12.75 -1.93 14.10
C ALA A 692 -12.58 -1.77 12.58
N CYS A 693 -11.51 -1.15 12.09
CA CYS A 693 -11.22 -1.07 10.66
C CYS A 693 -10.87 -2.44 10.06
N LYS A 694 -10.15 -3.30 10.78
CA LYS A 694 -9.89 -4.69 10.36
C LYS A 694 -11.17 -5.53 10.31
N GLU A 695 -12.02 -5.43 11.32
CA GLU A 695 -13.31 -6.12 11.36
C GLU A 695 -14.23 -5.64 10.22
N TYR A 696 -14.32 -4.33 10.01
CA TYR A 696 -15.06 -3.73 8.89
C TYR A 696 -14.55 -4.19 7.53
N TYR A 697 -13.22 -4.21 7.32
CA TYR A 697 -12.62 -4.70 6.09
C TYR A 697 -12.94 -6.18 5.84
N GLN A 698 -12.88 -7.01 6.87
CA GLN A 698 -13.27 -8.43 6.79
C GLN A 698 -14.77 -8.61 6.51
N GLU A 699 -15.65 -7.72 6.99
CA GLU A 699 -17.08 -7.76 6.65
C GLU A 699 -17.33 -7.32 5.20
N LEU A 700 -16.63 -6.31 4.70
CA LEU A 700 -16.70 -5.92 3.29
C LEU A 700 -16.22 -7.06 2.37
N LEU A 701 -15.14 -7.76 2.75
CA LEU A 701 -14.61 -8.90 2.00
C LEU A 701 -15.60 -10.09 2.01
N ARG A 702 -16.11 -10.47 3.18
CA ARG A 702 -17.17 -11.49 3.33
C ARG A 702 -18.52 -11.10 2.71
N SER A 703 -18.72 -9.82 2.39
CA SER A 703 -19.87 -9.34 1.61
C SER A 703 -19.61 -9.42 0.11
N ALA A 704 -18.40 -9.11 -0.35
CA ALA A 704 -17.99 -9.28 -1.75
C ALA A 704 -18.05 -10.75 -2.18
N GLU A 705 -17.48 -11.65 -1.38
CA GLU A 705 -17.55 -13.11 -1.57
C GLU A 705 -18.99 -13.62 -1.65
N ARG A 706 -19.90 -13.06 -0.82
CA ARG A 706 -21.31 -13.45 -0.78
C ARG A 706 -22.06 -13.00 -2.03
N GLU A 707 -21.89 -11.74 -2.45
CA GLU A 707 -22.50 -11.25 -3.68
C GLU A 707 -22.00 -12.02 -4.91
N GLU A 708 -20.70 -12.34 -5.00
CA GLU A 708 -20.16 -13.16 -6.08
C GLU A 708 -20.72 -14.59 -6.05
N HIS A 709 -20.85 -15.19 -4.87
CA HIS A 709 -21.49 -16.49 -4.73
C HIS A 709 -22.96 -16.45 -5.16
N GLU A 710 -23.75 -15.47 -4.71
CA GLU A 710 -25.14 -15.28 -5.11
C GLU A 710 -25.28 -15.04 -6.63
N GLU A 711 -24.38 -14.27 -7.25
CA GLU A 711 -24.35 -14.08 -8.69
C GLU A 711 -23.99 -15.38 -9.45
N SER A 712 -23.04 -16.16 -8.94
CA SER A 712 -22.68 -17.47 -9.54
C SER A 712 -23.84 -18.47 -9.51
N VAL A 713 -24.59 -18.51 -8.40
CA VAL A 713 -25.75 -19.39 -8.18
C VAL A 713 -26.95 -18.93 -9.02
N TYR A 714 -27.20 -17.61 -9.11
CA TYR A 714 -28.19 -17.04 -10.02
C TYR A 714 -27.89 -17.41 -11.48
N ASN A 715 -26.65 -17.24 -11.94
CA ASN A 715 -26.26 -17.56 -13.31
C ASN A 715 -26.42 -19.06 -13.63
N HIS A 716 -26.14 -19.94 -12.66
CA HIS A 716 -26.43 -21.37 -12.78
C HIS A 716 -27.93 -21.64 -12.97
N TYR A 717 -28.80 -21.10 -12.11
CA TYR A 717 -30.25 -21.32 -12.24
C TYR A 717 -30.85 -20.73 -13.52
N ILE A 718 -30.35 -19.58 -14.01
CA ILE A 718 -30.74 -19.02 -15.31
C ILE A 718 -30.32 -19.95 -16.47
N SER A 719 -29.17 -20.62 -16.36
CA SER A 719 -28.74 -21.64 -17.33
C SER A 719 -29.66 -22.85 -17.34
N GLU A 720 -30.02 -23.37 -16.16
CA GLU A 720 -30.97 -24.48 -16.00
C GLU A 720 -32.35 -24.13 -16.57
N ILE A 721 -32.92 -22.96 -16.24
CA ILE A 721 -34.22 -22.50 -16.77
C ILE A 721 -34.21 -22.43 -18.31
N ARG A 722 -33.12 -21.94 -18.92
CA ARG A 722 -32.97 -21.93 -20.39
C ARG A 722 -32.90 -23.35 -20.96
N ASN A 723 -32.25 -24.28 -20.27
CA ASN A 723 -32.15 -25.68 -20.68
C ASN A 723 -33.52 -26.40 -20.62
N PHE A 724 -34.29 -26.21 -19.54
CA PHE A 724 -35.66 -26.72 -19.43
C PHE A 724 -36.58 -26.12 -20.49
N ARG A 725 -36.51 -24.80 -20.73
CA ARG A 725 -37.29 -24.13 -21.78
C ARG A 725 -37.03 -24.73 -23.16
N MET A 726 -35.77 -24.90 -23.55
CA MET A 726 -35.38 -25.51 -24.82
C MET A 726 -35.94 -26.93 -25.01
N HIS A 727 -35.90 -27.77 -23.96
CA HIS A 727 -36.47 -29.12 -24.02
C HIS A 727 -38.00 -29.09 -24.14
N LEU A 728 -38.66 -28.17 -23.44
CA LEU A 728 -40.10 -28.01 -23.46
C LEU A 728 -40.62 -27.49 -24.81
N GLU A 729 -39.95 -26.49 -25.39
CA GLU A 729 -40.22 -25.98 -26.74
C GLU A 729 -40.09 -27.09 -27.80
N ALA A 730 -39.10 -27.99 -27.66
CA ALA A 730 -38.94 -29.16 -28.53
C ALA A 730 -40.07 -30.20 -28.36
N HIS A 731 -40.59 -30.39 -27.14
CA HIS A 731 -41.78 -31.21 -26.91
C HIS A 731 -43.05 -30.58 -27.51
N GLU A 732 -43.22 -29.26 -27.38
CA GLU A 732 -44.35 -28.52 -27.99
C GLU A 732 -44.31 -28.60 -29.52
N GLU A 733 -43.16 -28.37 -30.15
CA GLU A 733 -43.03 -28.45 -31.60
C GLU A 733 -43.30 -29.87 -32.13
N HIS A 734 -42.77 -30.90 -31.44
CA HIS A 734 -43.05 -32.29 -31.78
C HIS A 734 -44.56 -32.59 -31.69
N LEU A 735 -45.23 -32.14 -30.63
CA LEU A 735 -46.64 -32.37 -30.40
C LEU A 735 -47.52 -31.66 -31.45
N ILE A 736 -47.23 -30.40 -31.78
CA ILE A 736 -47.90 -29.67 -32.86
C ILE A 736 -47.73 -30.38 -34.22
N ARG A 737 -46.52 -30.89 -34.52
CA ARG A 737 -46.26 -31.67 -35.73
C ARG A 737 -47.08 -32.98 -35.76
N GLN A 738 -47.30 -33.64 -34.62
CA GLN A 738 -48.14 -34.85 -34.52
C GLN A 738 -49.65 -34.55 -34.64
N ILE A 739 -50.13 -33.49 -34.00
CA ILE A 739 -51.54 -33.04 -34.09
C ILE A 739 -51.93 -32.74 -35.54
N ARG A 740 -51.05 -32.08 -36.28
CA ARG A 740 -51.24 -31.71 -37.69
C ARG A 740 -50.95 -32.83 -38.70
N SER A 741 -50.56 -34.02 -38.26
CA SER A 741 -50.28 -35.17 -39.12
C SER A 741 -51.53 -36.06 -39.23
N PRO A 742 -52.22 -36.11 -40.40
CA PRO A 742 -53.43 -36.91 -40.55
C PRO A 742 -53.22 -38.38 -40.16
N LEU A 743 -54.24 -38.99 -39.60
CA LEU A 743 -54.24 -40.42 -39.26
C LEU A 743 -54.45 -41.26 -40.53
N GLU A 744 -53.88 -42.48 -40.57
CA GLU A 744 -54.23 -43.41 -41.64
C GLU A 744 -55.68 -43.86 -41.49
N ARG A 745 -56.44 -43.64 -42.56
CA ARG A 745 -57.90 -43.69 -42.52
C ARG A 745 -58.38 -45.13 -42.58
N ASP A 746 -59.31 -45.47 -41.68
CA ASP A 746 -59.87 -46.81 -41.52
C ASP A 746 -58.92 -47.87 -40.93
N ASP A 747 -57.72 -47.49 -40.46
CA ASP A 747 -56.77 -48.39 -39.80
C ASP A 747 -56.85 -48.27 -38.26
N LEU A 748 -57.34 -49.33 -37.61
CA LEU A 748 -57.45 -49.41 -36.15
C LEU A 748 -56.10 -49.73 -35.48
N GLU A 749 -55.21 -50.47 -36.16
CA GLU A 749 -53.92 -50.87 -35.60
C GLU A 749 -52.95 -49.68 -35.59
N GLN A 750 -52.86 -48.90 -36.69
CA GLN A 750 -52.06 -47.66 -36.68
C GLN A 750 -52.63 -46.63 -35.68
N SER A 751 -53.95 -46.55 -35.54
CA SER A 751 -54.58 -45.68 -34.52
C SER A 751 -54.11 -46.03 -33.10
N LEU A 752 -54.04 -47.33 -32.77
CA LEU A 752 -53.51 -47.80 -31.49
C LEU A 752 -52.00 -47.55 -31.35
N GLN A 753 -51.21 -47.73 -32.42
CA GLN A 753 -49.78 -47.43 -32.42
C GLN A 753 -49.49 -45.94 -32.14
N ARG A 754 -50.30 -45.02 -32.71
CA ARG A 754 -50.22 -43.56 -32.41
C ARG A 754 -50.50 -43.26 -30.95
N ILE A 755 -51.47 -43.95 -30.33
CA ILE A 755 -51.74 -43.83 -28.88
C ILE A 755 -50.52 -44.27 -28.08
N THR A 756 -49.93 -45.44 -28.37
CA THR A 756 -48.77 -45.95 -27.63
C THR A 756 -47.53 -45.05 -27.74
N GLU A 757 -47.25 -44.48 -28.92
CA GLU A 757 -46.15 -43.53 -29.09
C GLU A 757 -46.42 -42.21 -28.34
N HIS A 758 -47.66 -41.72 -28.32
CA HIS A 758 -48.00 -40.51 -27.54
C HIS A 758 -48.01 -40.77 -26.03
N GLU A 759 -48.35 -41.99 -25.57
CA GLU A 759 -48.19 -42.38 -24.15
C GLU A 759 -46.71 -42.39 -23.75
N ARG A 760 -45.83 -42.90 -24.63
CA ARG A 760 -44.37 -42.84 -24.46
C ARG A 760 -43.85 -41.40 -24.40
N LYS A 761 -44.34 -40.50 -25.27
CA LYS A 761 -44.01 -39.06 -25.23
C LYS A 761 -44.58 -38.33 -24.02
N THR A 762 -45.74 -38.74 -23.53
CA THR A 762 -46.30 -38.23 -22.28
C THR A 762 -45.45 -38.65 -21.07
N ALA A 763 -44.86 -39.83 -21.07
CA ALA A 763 -43.92 -40.26 -20.03
C ALA A 763 -42.60 -39.47 -20.03
N GLU A 764 -42.06 -39.10 -21.21
CA GLU A 764 -40.92 -38.18 -21.30
C GLU A 764 -41.26 -36.80 -20.68
N LEU A 765 -42.45 -36.26 -20.99
CA LEU A 765 -42.94 -34.98 -20.47
C LEU A 765 -43.27 -35.02 -18.96
N ASN A 766 -43.71 -36.18 -18.44
CA ASN A 766 -43.87 -36.44 -17.00
C ASN A 766 -42.54 -36.26 -16.26
N LYS A 767 -41.47 -36.90 -16.75
CA LYS A 767 -40.14 -36.74 -16.15
C LYS A 767 -39.64 -35.30 -16.23
N LEU A 768 -39.76 -34.63 -17.38
CA LEU A 768 -39.31 -33.23 -17.54
C LEU A 768 -40.00 -32.27 -16.55
N LYS A 769 -41.23 -32.58 -16.14
CA LYS A 769 -41.95 -31.83 -15.08
C LYS A 769 -41.44 -32.17 -13.68
N GLU A 770 -41.21 -33.44 -13.35
CA GLU A 770 -40.62 -33.82 -12.05
C GLU A 770 -39.25 -33.14 -11.84
N ASP A 771 -38.42 -33.13 -12.89
CA ASP A 771 -37.13 -32.44 -12.90
C ASP A 771 -37.30 -30.89 -12.78
N LEU A 772 -38.34 -30.31 -13.40
CA LEU A 772 -38.67 -28.87 -13.29
C LEU A 772 -39.20 -28.50 -11.89
N ASP A 773 -40.12 -29.28 -11.30
CA ASP A 773 -40.65 -29.03 -9.96
C ASP A 773 -39.52 -29.17 -8.91
N ALA A 774 -38.57 -30.09 -9.10
CA ALA A 774 -37.37 -30.20 -8.28
C ALA A 774 -36.37 -29.04 -8.48
N MET A 775 -36.33 -28.40 -9.65
CA MET A 775 -35.55 -27.17 -9.89
C MET A 775 -36.26 -25.94 -9.29
N LYS A 776 -37.59 -25.85 -9.41
CA LYS A 776 -38.43 -24.80 -8.83
C LYS A 776 -38.22 -24.67 -7.32
N GLU A 777 -38.23 -25.77 -6.57
CA GLU A 777 -38.02 -25.73 -5.11
C GLU A 777 -36.61 -25.21 -4.73
N LYS A 778 -35.58 -25.56 -5.51
CA LYS A 778 -34.21 -25.04 -5.31
C LYS A 778 -34.14 -23.53 -5.58
N CYS A 779 -34.79 -23.08 -6.67
CA CYS A 779 -34.93 -21.66 -6.97
C CYS A 779 -35.70 -20.92 -5.87
N GLU A 780 -36.84 -21.44 -5.39
CA GLU A 780 -37.59 -20.81 -4.30
C GLU A 780 -36.81 -20.72 -2.98
N LEU A 781 -35.97 -21.72 -2.67
CA LEU A 781 -35.06 -21.65 -1.52
C LEU A 781 -34.01 -20.54 -1.70
N PHE A 782 -33.40 -20.42 -2.88
CA PHE A 782 -32.44 -19.36 -3.18
C PHE A 782 -33.10 -17.97 -3.17
N LEU A 783 -34.29 -17.81 -3.78
CA LEU A 783 -35.06 -16.55 -3.80
C LEU A 783 -35.45 -16.09 -2.38
N ARG A 784 -35.65 -17.02 -1.43
CA ARG A 784 -35.87 -16.71 0.01
C ARG A 784 -34.59 -16.28 0.74
N GLN A 785 -33.43 -16.75 0.30
CA GLN A 785 -32.13 -16.45 0.92
C GLN A 785 -31.54 -15.13 0.39
N ALA A 786 -31.52 -14.94 -0.92
CA ALA A 786 -30.93 -13.78 -1.61
C ALA A 786 -31.89 -12.58 -1.73
N ALA A 787 -32.90 -12.45 -0.85
CA ALA A 787 -34.10 -11.62 -1.05
C ALA A 787 -33.87 -10.08 -1.21
N GLY A 788 -32.64 -9.59 -1.01
CA GLY A 788 -32.26 -8.21 -1.30
C GLY A 788 -31.62 -7.98 -2.69
N SER A 789 -31.26 -9.04 -3.41
CA SER A 789 -30.51 -8.94 -4.68
C SER A 789 -31.42 -8.63 -5.87
N PRO A 790 -31.05 -7.69 -6.77
CA PRO A 790 -31.90 -7.30 -7.91
C PRO A 790 -32.13 -8.42 -8.93
N SER A 791 -31.29 -9.47 -8.92
CA SER A 791 -31.41 -10.63 -9.81
C SER A 791 -32.60 -11.54 -9.47
N VAL A 792 -33.08 -11.51 -8.21
CA VAL A 792 -34.23 -12.27 -7.70
C VAL A 792 -35.50 -12.03 -8.51
N ALA A 793 -35.77 -10.77 -8.89
CA ALA A 793 -36.95 -10.41 -9.67
C ALA A 793 -36.93 -11.06 -11.07
N THR A 794 -35.77 -11.02 -11.73
CA THR A 794 -35.57 -11.63 -13.06
C THR A 794 -35.69 -13.16 -13.00
N LEU A 795 -35.05 -13.80 -12.02
CA LEU A 795 -35.11 -15.26 -11.84
C LEU A 795 -36.54 -15.74 -11.57
N SER A 796 -37.26 -15.06 -10.70
CA SER A 796 -38.67 -15.35 -10.38
C SER A 796 -39.59 -15.19 -11.61
N SER A 797 -39.34 -14.17 -12.45
CA SER A 797 -40.07 -13.96 -13.71
C SER A 797 -39.83 -15.07 -14.72
N GLU A 798 -38.57 -15.40 -15.04
CA GLU A 798 -38.22 -16.46 -16.00
C GLU A 798 -38.75 -17.83 -15.56
N LEU A 799 -38.67 -18.15 -14.26
CA LEU A 799 -39.21 -19.39 -13.68
C LEU A 799 -40.74 -19.45 -13.79
N THR A 800 -41.44 -18.34 -13.54
CA THR A 800 -42.90 -18.26 -13.65
C THR A 800 -43.37 -18.50 -15.10
N VAL A 801 -42.68 -17.91 -16.08
CA VAL A 801 -42.98 -18.12 -17.52
C VAL A 801 -42.77 -19.58 -17.92
N LEU A 802 -41.69 -20.23 -17.45
CA LEU A 802 -41.43 -21.64 -17.72
C LEU A 802 -42.50 -22.57 -17.12
N ILE A 803 -42.99 -22.31 -15.90
CA ILE A 803 -44.07 -23.08 -15.27
C ILE A 803 -45.40 -22.92 -16.03
N GLN A 804 -45.69 -21.71 -16.55
CA GLN A 804 -46.87 -21.46 -17.38
C GLN A 804 -46.78 -22.21 -18.72
N SER A 805 -45.64 -22.13 -19.41
CA SER A 805 -45.39 -22.89 -20.64
C SER A 805 -45.53 -24.39 -20.40
N MET A 806 -44.97 -24.94 -19.30
CA MET A 806 -45.10 -26.36 -18.97
C MET A 806 -46.58 -26.75 -18.84
N SER A 807 -47.36 -25.94 -18.13
CA SER A 807 -48.80 -26.16 -17.96
C SER A 807 -49.58 -26.14 -19.30
N GLN A 808 -49.15 -25.31 -20.26
CA GLN A 808 -49.73 -25.23 -21.60
C GLN A 808 -49.42 -26.49 -22.44
N VAL A 809 -48.16 -26.93 -22.49
CA VAL A 809 -47.76 -28.15 -23.24
C VAL A 809 -48.41 -29.40 -22.64
N TYR A 810 -48.59 -29.47 -21.31
CA TYR A 810 -49.38 -30.52 -20.66
C TYR A 810 -50.85 -30.54 -21.10
N SER A 811 -51.49 -29.36 -21.15
CA SER A 811 -52.87 -29.22 -21.61
C SER A 811 -53.00 -29.68 -23.07
N MET A 812 -52.06 -29.28 -23.93
CA MET A 812 -51.99 -29.72 -25.34
C MET A 812 -51.85 -31.25 -25.43
N SER A 813 -50.94 -31.84 -24.63
CA SER A 813 -50.65 -33.27 -24.65
C SER A 813 -51.86 -34.11 -24.20
N SER A 814 -52.55 -33.67 -23.15
CA SER A 814 -53.79 -34.30 -22.68
C SER A 814 -54.89 -34.23 -23.74
N ILE A 815 -55.09 -33.08 -24.40
CA ILE A 815 -56.15 -32.94 -25.41
C ILE A 815 -55.84 -33.78 -26.67
N TYR A 816 -54.56 -33.91 -27.07
CA TYR A 816 -54.19 -34.80 -28.16
C TYR A 816 -54.35 -36.29 -27.79
N MET A 817 -54.08 -36.66 -26.53
CA MET A 817 -54.36 -38.00 -26.01
C MET A 817 -55.85 -38.34 -26.07
N ASP A 818 -56.71 -37.41 -25.64
CA ASP A 818 -58.16 -37.53 -25.75
C ASP A 818 -58.57 -37.71 -27.23
N LYS A 819 -58.00 -36.90 -28.14
CA LYS A 819 -58.26 -36.96 -29.60
C LYS A 819 -57.97 -38.34 -30.17
N LEU A 820 -56.76 -38.86 -29.93
CA LEU A 820 -56.33 -40.16 -30.45
C LEU A 820 -57.22 -41.30 -29.94
N LYS A 821 -57.57 -41.31 -28.64
CA LYS A 821 -58.39 -42.35 -28.02
C LYS A 821 -59.82 -42.35 -28.56
N THR A 822 -60.46 -41.19 -28.71
CA THR A 822 -61.80 -41.11 -29.29
C THR A 822 -61.83 -41.42 -30.79
N VAL A 823 -60.85 -40.96 -31.58
CA VAL A 823 -60.78 -41.34 -33.01
C VAL A 823 -60.58 -42.85 -33.19
N SER A 824 -59.81 -43.51 -32.32
CA SER A 824 -59.67 -44.97 -32.32
C SER A 824 -61.01 -45.70 -32.11
N LEU A 825 -61.87 -45.18 -31.22
CA LEU A 825 -63.23 -45.69 -31.05
C LEU A 825 -64.08 -45.44 -32.31
N VAL A 826 -64.04 -44.24 -32.90
CA VAL A 826 -64.77 -43.94 -34.16
C VAL A 826 -64.36 -44.89 -35.30
N VAL A 827 -63.08 -45.22 -35.44
CA VAL A 827 -62.61 -46.25 -36.40
C VAL A 827 -63.22 -47.61 -36.06
N LYS A 828 -63.10 -48.07 -34.82
CA LYS A 828 -63.64 -49.37 -34.38
C LYS A 828 -65.15 -49.51 -34.61
N HIS A 829 -65.94 -48.49 -34.25
CA HIS A 829 -67.40 -48.52 -34.41
C HIS A 829 -67.81 -48.39 -35.89
N SER A 830 -67.13 -47.58 -36.69
CA SER A 830 -67.41 -47.50 -38.14
C SER A 830 -66.99 -48.75 -38.92
N GLN A 831 -65.91 -49.45 -38.54
CA GLN A 831 -65.59 -50.78 -39.05
C GLN A 831 -66.66 -51.82 -38.68
N SER A 832 -67.20 -51.74 -37.45
CA SER A 832 -68.27 -52.64 -36.97
C SER A 832 -69.58 -52.43 -37.73
N ALA A 833 -69.97 -51.17 -37.95
CA ALA A 833 -71.13 -50.80 -38.78
C ALA A 833 -70.94 -51.22 -40.25
N GLU A 834 -69.77 -50.98 -40.85
CA GLU A 834 -69.42 -51.42 -42.22
C GLU A 834 -69.58 -52.94 -42.40
N ALA A 835 -69.20 -53.75 -41.40
CA ALA A 835 -69.37 -55.20 -41.42
C ALA A 835 -70.85 -55.61 -41.36
N LEU A 836 -71.67 -54.93 -40.55
CA LEU A 836 -73.11 -55.16 -40.47
C LEU A 836 -73.80 -54.80 -41.79
N VAL A 837 -73.52 -53.61 -42.35
CA VAL A 837 -74.06 -53.15 -43.64
C VAL A 837 -73.80 -54.18 -44.73
N LYS A 838 -72.54 -54.62 -44.90
CA LYS A 838 -72.15 -55.61 -45.91
C LYS A 838 -72.85 -56.96 -45.71
N ALA A 839 -73.02 -57.41 -44.47
CA ALA A 839 -73.68 -58.68 -44.17
C ALA A 839 -75.15 -58.68 -44.62
N TYR A 840 -75.89 -57.60 -44.38
CA TYR A 840 -77.31 -57.50 -44.78
C TYR A 840 -77.49 -57.12 -46.26
N GLU A 841 -76.60 -56.31 -46.84
CA GLU A 841 -76.51 -56.13 -48.31
C GLU A 841 -76.33 -57.50 -49.00
N SER A 842 -75.48 -58.37 -48.46
CA SER A 842 -75.23 -59.71 -49.00
C SER A 842 -76.45 -60.64 -48.84
N LYS A 843 -77.06 -60.70 -47.63
CA LYS A 843 -78.33 -61.42 -47.39
C LYS A 843 -79.40 -61.03 -48.43
N LEU A 844 -79.54 -59.73 -48.73
CA LEU A 844 -80.50 -59.21 -49.71
C LEU A 844 -80.07 -59.34 -51.17
N TYR A 845 -78.78 -59.54 -51.46
CA TYR A 845 -78.28 -59.80 -52.81
C TYR A 845 -78.56 -61.24 -53.24
N GLU A 846 -78.54 -62.20 -52.31
CA GLU A 846 -78.62 -63.64 -52.61
C GLU A 846 -80.05 -64.17 -52.87
N GLU A 847 -81.10 -63.41 -52.52
CA GLU A 847 -82.52 -63.81 -52.65
C GLU A 847 -82.93 -64.17 -54.09
N ASP A 848 -83.28 -65.44 -54.34
CA ASP A 848 -83.42 -66.03 -55.68
C ASP A 848 -84.79 -65.75 -56.35
N ALA A 849 -84.99 -66.25 -57.58
CA ALA A 849 -86.26 -66.12 -58.31
C ALA A 849 -87.47 -66.66 -57.51
N MET A 850 -88.60 -65.96 -57.56
CA MET A 850 -89.84 -66.41 -56.92
C MET A 850 -90.37 -67.70 -57.56
N ASN A 851 -90.63 -68.74 -56.76
CA ASN A 851 -91.41 -69.91 -57.21
C ASN A 851 -92.92 -69.60 -57.21
N PRO A 852 -93.70 -70.14 -58.17
CA PRO A 852 -95.16 -69.96 -58.27
C PRO A 852 -95.97 -70.82 -57.27
N ASP A 853 -95.49 -70.89 -56.02
CA ASP A 853 -96.13 -71.57 -54.88
C ASP A 853 -96.31 -70.59 -53.71
N VAL A 854 -97.52 -70.59 -53.13
CA VAL A 854 -97.89 -69.69 -52.02
C VAL A 854 -97.04 -69.94 -50.78
N LYS A 855 -96.72 -71.20 -50.45
CA LYS A 855 -95.91 -71.53 -49.25
C LYS A 855 -94.45 -71.07 -49.42
N SER A 856 -93.90 -71.19 -50.63
CA SER A 856 -92.58 -70.62 -50.95
C SER A 856 -92.54 -69.11 -50.72
N ILE A 857 -93.61 -68.38 -51.07
CA ILE A 857 -93.70 -66.93 -50.85
C ILE A 857 -93.85 -66.61 -49.35
N GLU A 858 -94.69 -67.34 -48.61
CA GLU A 858 -94.87 -67.17 -47.16
C GLU A 858 -93.57 -67.41 -46.37
N ASN A 859 -92.74 -68.38 -46.78
CA ASN A 859 -91.42 -68.63 -46.19
C ASN A 859 -90.42 -67.49 -46.42
N VAL A 860 -90.44 -66.84 -47.59
CA VAL A 860 -89.59 -65.68 -47.86
C VAL A 860 -90.07 -64.47 -47.04
N ILE A 861 -91.38 -64.24 -46.95
CA ILE A 861 -91.98 -63.21 -46.09
C ILE A 861 -91.59 -63.41 -44.62
N SER A 862 -91.58 -64.65 -44.11
CA SER A 862 -91.18 -64.91 -42.71
C SER A 862 -89.68 -64.65 -42.48
N THR A 863 -88.84 -64.98 -43.46
CA THR A 863 -87.39 -64.72 -43.42
C THR A 863 -87.08 -63.22 -43.41
N LEU A 864 -87.71 -62.45 -44.31
CA LEU A 864 -87.55 -60.99 -44.36
C LEU A 864 -88.09 -60.30 -43.09
N LYS A 865 -89.18 -60.79 -42.49
CA LYS A 865 -89.67 -60.31 -41.18
C LYS A 865 -88.67 -60.58 -40.05
N HIS A 866 -87.98 -61.71 -40.08
CA HIS A 866 -86.93 -62.00 -39.10
C HIS A 866 -85.74 -61.05 -39.27
N TRP A 867 -85.23 -60.88 -40.50
CA TRP A 867 -84.13 -59.94 -40.78
C TRP A 867 -84.49 -58.49 -40.44
N ARG A 868 -85.76 -58.09 -40.63
CA ARG A 868 -86.24 -56.76 -40.22
C ARG A 868 -85.98 -56.49 -38.73
N ALA A 869 -86.34 -57.45 -37.88
CA ALA A 869 -86.10 -57.38 -36.43
C ALA A 869 -84.61 -57.51 -36.06
N GLU A 870 -83.84 -58.39 -36.73
CA GLU A 870 -82.39 -58.45 -36.50
C GLU A 870 -81.68 -57.11 -36.79
N ILE A 871 -82.19 -56.32 -37.75
CA ILE A 871 -81.62 -55.02 -38.13
C ILE A 871 -82.06 -53.94 -37.14
N ASP A 872 -83.32 -53.91 -36.70
CA ASP A 872 -83.77 -53.02 -35.61
C ASP A 872 -82.93 -53.21 -34.34
N GLU A 873 -82.61 -54.45 -33.96
CA GLU A 873 -81.72 -54.76 -32.82
C GLU A 873 -80.26 -54.30 -33.04
N ARG A 874 -79.78 -54.20 -34.28
CA ARG A 874 -78.39 -53.82 -34.60
C ARG A 874 -78.19 -52.32 -34.82
N GLN A 875 -79.27 -51.54 -34.78
CA GLN A 875 -79.26 -50.07 -34.86
C GLN A 875 -78.40 -49.41 -33.75
N GLU A 876 -78.17 -50.08 -32.61
CA GLU A 876 -77.28 -49.61 -31.54
C GLU A 876 -75.85 -49.31 -32.04
N SER A 877 -75.30 -50.16 -32.92
CA SER A 877 -73.93 -50.00 -33.45
C SER A 877 -73.71 -48.73 -34.29
N PHE A 878 -74.78 -48.08 -34.75
CA PHE A 878 -74.72 -46.81 -35.48
C PHE A 878 -74.84 -45.61 -34.52
N HIS A 879 -75.64 -45.74 -33.46
CA HIS A 879 -75.67 -44.76 -32.38
C HIS A 879 -74.32 -44.65 -31.68
N ASP A 880 -73.67 -45.77 -31.34
CA ASP A 880 -72.30 -45.79 -30.80
C ASP A 880 -71.31 -44.98 -31.67
N MET A 881 -71.38 -45.20 -33.00
CA MET A 881 -70.51 -44.53 -33.97
C MET A 881 -70.75 -43.02 -34.00
N GLU A 882 -72.01 -42.58 -33.95
CA GLU A 882 -72.35 -41.15 -33.96
C GLU A 882 -72.06 -40.47 -32.61
N ASP A 883 -72.23 -41.17 -31.48
CA ASP A 883 -71.88 -40.69 -30.14
C ASP A 883 -70.35 -40.48 -30.00
N GLU A 884 -69.53 -41.44 -30.45
CA GLU A 884 -68.08 -41.28 -30.47
C GLU A 884 -67.61 -40.21 -31.46
N LEU A 885 -68.29 -40.07 -32.61
CA LEU A 885 -68.02 -38.97 -33.55
C LEU A 885 -68.37 -37.60 -32.92
N GLN A 886 -69.46 -37.50 -32.16
CA GLN A 886 -69.85 -36.28 -31.46
C GLN A 886 -68.86 -35.96 -30.31
N LYS A 887 -68.33 -36.97 -29.61
CA LYS A 887 -67.22 -36.79 -28.65
C LYS A 887 -65.95 -36.29 -29.37
N ALA A 888 -65.61 -36.83 -30.54
CA ALA A 888 -64.47 -36.36 -31.34
C ALA A 888 -64.63 -34.89 -31.76
N ARG A 889 -65.83 -34.47 -32.19
CA ARG A 889 -66.15 -33.06 -32.47
C ARG A 889 -65.87 -32.16 -31.26
N LEU A 890 -66.34 -32.55 -30.07
CA LEU A 890 -66.13 -31.77 -28.83
C LEU A 890 -64.65 -31.67 -28.43
N ILE A 891 -63.85 -32.71 -28.68
CA ILE A 891 -62.41 -32.71 -28.39
C ILE A 891 -61.65 -31.83 -29.39
N SER A 892 -61.99 -31.90 -30.69
CA SER A 892 -61.47 -30.96 -31.71
C SER A 892 -61.79 -29.50 -31.35
N ASP A 893 -63.03 -29.23 -30.94
CA ASP A 893 -63.47 -27.90 -30.49
C ASP A 893 -62.68 -27.40 -29.26
N ARG A 894 -62.37 -28.29 -28.31
CA ARG A 894 -61.54 -28.01 -27.14
C ARG A 894 -60.08 -27.77 -27.52
N MET A 895 -59.53 -28.55 -28.46
CA MET A 895 -58.18 -28.40 -29.00
C MET A 895 -58.01 -27.04 -29.68
N PHE A 896 -58.96 -26.65 -30.53
CA PHE A 896 -58.94 -25.37 -31.21
C PHE A 896 -59.12 -24.18 -30.25
N LYS A 897 -60.02 -24.28 -29.26
CA LYS A 897 -60.25 -23.19 -28.28
C LYS A 897 -59.11 -23.02 -27.28
N ALA A 898 -58.41 -24.10 -26.90
CA ALA A 898 -57.31 -24.05 -25.95
C ALA A 898 -55.97 -23.70 -26.60
N HIS A 899 -55.71 -24.19 -27.82
CA HIS A 899 -54.38 -24.16 -28.45
C HIS A 899 -54.36 -23.74 -29.93
N ASN A 900 -55.50 -23.35 -30.52
CA ASN A 900 -55.64 -22.93 -31.92
C ASN A 900 -55.28 -24.01 -32.98
N GLU A 901 -55.09 -25.26 -32.56
CA GLU A 901 -54.87 -26.40 -33.46
C GLU A 901 -56.18 -27.01 -33.98
N ARG A 902 -56.16 -27.54 -35.21
CA ARG A 902 -57.35 -28.07 -35.90
C ARG A 902 -57.23 -29.58 -36.13
N ASP A 903 -58.37 -30.26 -36.11
CA ASP A 903 -58.46 -31.64 -36.59
C ASP A 903 -58.62 -31.68 -38.13
N PHE A 904 -57.87 -32.57 -38.78
CA PHE A 904 -57.89 -32.81 -40.23
C PHE A 904 -58.56 -34.16 -40.60
N ASP A 905 -58.87 -34.99 -39.61
CA ASP A 905 -59.41 -36.34 -39.79
C ASP A 905 -60.94 -36.38 -39.55
N LEU A 906 -61.43 -35.51 -38.67
CA LEU A 906 -62.82 -35.44 -38.20
C LEU A 906 -63.87 -35.41 -39.32
N ASP A 907 -63.67 -34.57 -40.34
CA ASP A 907 -64.61 -34.46 -41.47
C ASP A 907 -64.66 -35.76 -42.31
N TRP A 908 -63.55 -36.49 -42.41
CA TRP A 908 -63.53 -37.79 -43.10
C TRP A 908 -64.26 -38.87 -42.30
N HIS A 909 -64.06 -38.91 -40.98
CA HIS A 909 -64.80 -39.83 -40.12
C HIS A 909 -66.30 -39.54 -40.12
N LYS A 910 -66.69 -38.25 -40.19
CA LYS A 910 -68.09 -37.86 -40.38
C LYS A 910 -68.64 -38.38 -41.71
N GLU A 911 -67.97 -38.08 -42.82
CA GLU A 911 -68.40 -38.51 -44.16
C GLU A 911 -68.57 -40.04 -44.23
N LYS A 912 -67.66 -40.83 -43.63
CA LYS A 912 -67.83 -42.29 -43.55
C LYS A 912 -69.04 -42.71 -42.70
N ALA A 913 -69.29 -42.05 -41.57
CA ALA A 913 -70.45 -42.36 -40.72
C ALA A 913 -71.77 -42.02 -41.43
N ASP A 914 -71.85 -40.85 -42.08
CA ASP A 914 -73.01 -40.40 -42.86
C ASP A 914 -73.34 -41.43 -43.99
N GLN A 915 -72.32 -41.88 -44.74
CA GLN A 915 -72.47 -42.90 -45.80
C GLN A 915 -72.90 -44.29 -45.30
N LEU A 916 -72.42 -44.72 -44.12
CA LEU A 916 -72.82 -46.00 -43.52
C LEU A 916 -74.28 -45.97 -43.05
N SER A 917 -74.71 -44.86 -42.46
CA SER A 917 -76.10 -44.65 -42.03
C SER A 917 -77.07 -44.61 -43.22
N GLU A 918 -76.69 -43.99 -44.35
CA GLU A 918 -77.51 -44.01 -45.59
C GLU A 918 -77.69 -45.45 -46.12
N ARG A 919 -76.59 -46.22 -46.24
CA ARG A 919 -76.65 -47.62 -46.70
C ARG A 919 -77.54 -48.47 -45.78
N TRP A 920 -77.45 -48.28 -44.47
CA TRP A 920 -78.28 -48.99 -43.50
C TRP A 920 -79.78 -48.65 -43.61
N GLN A 921 -80.14 -47.37 -43.77
CA GLN A 921 -81.53 -46.95 -44.01
C GLN A 921 -82.09 -47.51 -45.33
N ASN A 922 -81.25 -47.65 -46.35
CA ASN A 922 -81.62 -48.32 -47.60
C ASN A 922 -81.89 -49.83 -47.39
N ILE A 923 -81.09 -50.55 -46.60
CA ILE A 923 -81.36 -51.97 -46.26
C ILE A 923 -82.73 -52.13 -45.59
N HIS A 924 -83.06 -51.31 -44.58
CA HIS A 924 -84.40 -51.28 -43.97
C HIS A 924 -85.49 -51.06 -45.04
N SER A 925 -85.32 -50.04 -45.88
CA SER A 925 -86.29 -49.64 -46.92
C SER A 925 -86.53 -50.74 -47.95
N GLN A 926 -85.50 -51.51 -48.29
CA GLN A 926 -85.56 -52.64 -49.23
C GLN A 926 -86.32 -53.83 -48.63
N ILE A 927 -86.06 -54.18 -47.38
CA ILE A 927 -86.83 -55.22 -46.67
C ILE A 927 -88.30 -54.81 -46.56
N ASP A 928 -88.56 -53.58 -46.14
CA ASP A 928 -89.93 -53.07 -45.99
C ASP A 928 -90.68 -53.00 -47.32
N SER A 929 -90.02 -52.82 -48.47
CA SER A 929 -90.68 -52.95 -49.77
C SER A 929 -90.89 -54.40 -50.17
N ARG A 930 -89.84 -55.24 -50.17
CA ARG A 930 -89.97 -56.66 -50.52
C ARG A 930 -91.08 -57.34 -49.72
N LEU A 931 -91.25 -57.01 -48.45
CA LEU A 931 -92.35 -57.49 -47.62
C LEU A 931 -93.76 -57.07 -48.09
N ARG A 932 -93.94 -55.82 -48.54
CA ARG A 932 -95.21 -55.35 -49.14
C ARG A 932 -95.47 -56.00 -50.49
N ASP A 933 -94.43 -56.06 -51.32
CA ASP A 933 -94.51 -56.49 -52.70
C ASP A 933 -94.79 -58.01 -52.77
N LEU A 934 -94.15 -58.82 -51.92
CA LEU A 934 -94.44 -60.25 -51.75
C LEU A 934 -95.84 -60.53 -51.17
N ASP A 935 -96.32 -59.73 -50.21
CA ASP A 935 -97.68 -59.85 -49.66
C ASP A 935 -98.75 -59.55 -50.73
N GLY A 936 -98.51 -58.55 -51.58
CA GLY A 936 -99.32 -58.27 -52.77
C GLY A 936 -99.33 -59.43 -53.76
N ILE A 937 -98.15 -59.97 -54.12
CA ILE A 937 -98.03 -61.08 -55.06
C ILE A 937 -98.67 -62.36 -54.52
N SER A 938 -98.52 -62.67 -53.22
CA SER A 938 -99.15 -63.83 -52.59
C SER A 938 -100.68 -63.80 -52.71
N LYS A 939 -101.29 -62.63 -52.50
CA LYS A 939 -102.73 -62.41 -52.69
C LYS A 939 -103.14 -62.58 -54.16
N SER A 940 -102.39 -62.00 -55.10
CA SER A 940 -102.65 -62.15 -56.54
C SER A 940 -102.54 -63.61 -57.01
N LEU A 941 -101.51 -64.33 -56.58
CA LEU A 941 -101.33 -65.76 -56.88
C LEU A 941 -102.49 -66.59 -56.33
N LYS A 942 -102.93 -66.29 -55.11
CA LYS A 942 -104.08 -66.98 -54.50
C LYS A 942 -105.37 -66.71 -55.28
N HIS A 943 -105.69 -65.47 -55.63
CA HIS A 943 -106.86 -65.16 -56.44
C HIS A 943 -106.85 -65.87 -57.80
N TYR A 944 -105.67 -65.97 -58.44
CA TYR A 944 -105.50 -66.78 -59.65
C TYR A 944 -105.74 -68.28 -59.37
N ARG A 945 -105.11 -68.86 -58.35
CA ARG A 945 -105.21 -70.30 -58.02
C ARG A 945 -106.63 -70.73 -57.65
N ASP A 946 -107.33 -69.90 -56.87
CA ASP A 946 -108.72 -70.13 -56.45
C ASP A 946 -109.69 -70.05 -57.65
N SER A 947 -109.45 -69.14 -58.60
CA SER A 947 -110.23 -69.02 -59.85
C SER A 947 -109.93 -70.15 -60.84
N TYR A 948 -108.64 -70.44 -61.07
CA TYR A 948 -108.16 -71.46 -62.01
C TYR A 948 -108.65 -72.86 -61.65
N SER A 949 -108.55 -73.26 -60.38
CA SER A 949 -108.95 -74.61 -59.93
C SER A 949 -110.46 -74.86 -60.11
N SER A 950 -111.28 -73.88 -59.75
CA SER A 950 -112.74 -73.88 -59.98
C SER A 950 -113.13 -73.98 -61.45
N LEU A 951 -112.31 -73.43 -62.35
CA LEU A 951 -112.53 -73.50 -63.80
C LEU A 951 -111.97 -74.77 -64.44
N ASP A 952 -110.83 -75.28 -63.98
CA ASP A 952 -110.28 -76.55 -64.46
C ASP A 952 -111.19 -77.73 -64.11
N GLU A 953 -111.66 -77.80 -62.87
CA GLU A 953 -112.61 -78.84 -62.43
C GLU A 953 -113.90 -78.78 -63.28
N TRP A 954 -114.46 -77.59 -63.47
CA TRP A 954 -115.66 -77.39 -64.29
C TRP A 954 -115.44 -77.73 -65.79
N VAL A 955 -114.29 -77.36 -66.37
CA VAL A 955 -113.96 -77.73 -67.76
C VAL A 955 -113.83 -79.24 -67.90
N ARG A 956 -113.16 -79.92 -66.96
CA ARG A 956 -112.94 -81.38 -67.01
C ARG A 956 -114.25 -82.17 -66.82
N ASP A 957 -115.15 -81.70 -65.96
CA ASP A 957 -116.49 -82.26 -65.83
C ASP A 957 -117.33 -82.08 -67.11
N MET A 958 -117.24 -80.91 -67.76
CA MET A 958 -117.96 -80.64 -69.01
C MET A 958 -117.34 -81.38 -70.22
N GLU A 959 -116.01 -81.57 -70.26
CA GLU A 959 -115.32 -82.46 -71.20
C GLU A 959 -115.86 -83.90 -71.07
N ALA A 960 -115.97 -84.42 -69.84
CA ALA A 960 -116.50 -85.76 -69.57
C ALA A 960 -118.00 -85.90 -69.91
N ALA A 961 -118.80 -84.87 -69.60
CA ALA A 961 -120.22 -84.83 -69.95
C ALA A 961 -120.44 -84.82 -71.46
N GLN A 962 -119.66 -84.02 -72.21
CA GLN A 962 -119.70 -83.97 -73.66
C GLN A 962 -119.30 -85.31 -74.29
N LEU A 963 -118.23 -85.95 -73.81
CA LEU A 963 -117.78 -87.25 -74.32
C LEU A 963 -118.88 -88.31 -74.21
N LYS A 964 -119.48 -88.43 -73.02
CA LYS A 964 -120.56 -89.39 -72.71
C LYS A 964 -121.83 -89.19 -73.55
N ALA A 965 -122.09 -87.96 -73.98
CA ALA A 965 -123.21 -87.63 -74.86
C ALA A 965 -122.98 -88.06 -76.33
N GLN A 966 -121.73 -88.27 -76.77
CA GLN A 966 -121.43 -88.72 -78.13
C GLN A 966 -121.60 -90.24 -78.31
N GLU A 967 -121.48 -91.03 -77.24
CA GLU A 967 -121.55 -92.50 -77.30
C GLU A 967 -122.98 -93.04 -77.54
N HIS A 968 -124.01 -92.28 -77.16
CA HIS A 968 -125.40 -92.71 -77.23
C HIS A 968 -126.04 -92.33 -78.56
N LYS A 969 -126.28 -93.32 -79.43
CA LYS A 969 -127.13 -93.14 -80.62
C LYS A 969 -128.61 -93.13 -80.20
N PRO A 970 -129.40 -92.10 -80.59
CA PRO A 970 -130.84 -92.10 -80.35
C PRO A 970 -131.55 -93.10 -81.28
N GLU A 971 -132.55 -93.79 -80.73
CA GLU A 971 -133.31 -94.84 -81.43
C GLU A 971 -134.46 -94.24 -82.27
N ASP A 972 -135.13 -93.22 -81.75
CA ASP A 972 -136.24 -92.51 -82.40
C ASP A 972 -135.89 -91.03 -82.69
N SER A 973 -136.54 -90.41 -83.69
CA SER A 973 -136.48 -88.96 -83.96
C SER A 973 -136.72 -88.13 -82.68
N LYS A 974 -137.71 -88.52 -81.88
CA LYS A 974 -138.08 -87.84 -80.62
C LYS A 974 -136.97 -87.85 -79.57
N ALA A 975 -136.17 -88.93 -79.51
CA ALA A 975 -135.02 -89.04 -78.60
C ALA A 975 -133.85 -88.16 -79.07
N LEU A 976 -133.62 -88.06 -80.38
CA LEU A 976 -132.64 -87.15 -80.97
C LEU A 976 -133.00 -85.67 -80.72
N ALA A 977 -134.28 -85.31 -80.78
CA ALA A 977 -134.76 -83.97 -80.43
C ALA A 977 -134.49 -83.62 -78.95
N GLU A 978 -134.71 -84.55 -78.02
CA GLU A 978 -134.37 -84.34 -76.61
C GLU A 978 -132.87 -84.22 -76.35
N LEU A 979 -132.05 -85.08 -76.98
CA LEU A 979 -130.59 -85.03 -76.86
C LEU A 979 -130.04 -83.70 -77.40
N LEU A 980 -130.56 -83.25 -78.54
CA LEU A 980 -130.24 -81.95 -79.13
C LEU A 980 -130.64 -80.78 -78.22
N ASN A 981 -131.80 -80.85 -77.57
CA ASN A 981 -132.24 -79.81 -76.65
C ASN A 981 -131.35 -79.75 -75.38
N LYS A 982 -131.00 -80.91 -74.82
CA LYS A 982 -130.03 -81.01 -73.70
C LYS A 982 -128.67 -80.42 -74.11
N GLN A 983 -128.19 -80.72 -75.31
CA GLN A 983 -126.94 -80.16 -75.84
C GLN A 983 -126.99 -78.64 -76.09
N LYS A 984 -128.12 -78.10 -76.56
CA LYS A 984 -128.31 -76.63 -76.67
C LYS A 984 -128.27 -75.93 -75.31
N ILE A 985 -128.80 -76.56 -74.26
CA ILE A 985 -128.71 -76.03 -72.89
C ILE A 985 -127.26 -76.03 -72.40
N LEU A 986 -126.51 -77.11 -72.62
CA LEU A 986 -125.09 -77.20 -72.24
C LEU A 986 -124.20 -76.21 -73.03
N VAL A 987 -124.51 -75.94 -74.31
CA VAL A 987 -123.84 -74.88 -75.09
C VAL A 987 -124.10 -73.49 -74.48
N ALA A 988 -125.33 -73.18 -74.09
CA ALA A 988 -125.64 -71.92 -73.40
C ALA A 988 -124.98 -71.83 -72.00
N GLU A 989 -124.73 -72.96 -71.34
CA GLU A 989 -124.04 -73.00 -70.05
C GLU A 989 -122.53 -72.76 -70.19
N ILE A 990 -121.86 -73.31 -71.22
CA ILE A 990 -120.44 -73.02 -71.48
C ILE A 990 -120.24 -71.58 -72.01
N GLU A 991 -121.12 -71.07 -72.87
CA GLU A 991 -121.09 -69.65 -73.28
C GLU A 991 -121.18 -68.70 -72.07
N LYS A 992 -122.00 -69.05 -71.07
CA LYS A 992 -122.14 -68.28 -69.82
C LYS A 992 -120.89 -68.33 -68.92
N LYS A 993 -120.00 -69.30 -69.10
CA LYS A 993 -118.73 -69.43 -68.34
C LYS A 993 -117.59 -68.55 -68.88
N GLN A 994 -117.77 -67.91 -70.04
CA GLN A 994 -116.77 -67.02 -70.64
C GLN A 994 -116.28 -65.94 -69.66
N SER A 995 -117.18 -65.29 -68.93
CA SER A 995 -116.83 -64.21 -68.00
C SER A 995 -115.93 -64.67 -66.85
N SER A 996 -116.00 -65.94 -66.45
CA SER A 996 -115.10 -66.52 -65.46
C SER A 996 -113.73 -66.85 -66.05
N ILE A 997 -113.64 -67.27 -67.31
CA ILE A 997 -112.36 -67.41 -68.03
C ILE A 997 -111.68 -66.03 -68.17
N ASP A 998 -112.44 -64.98 -68.46
CA ASP A 998 -111.93 -63.60 -68.56
C ASP A 998 -111.45 -63.06 -67.19
N GLU A 999 -112.15 -63.41 -66.10
CA GLU A 999 -111.74 -63.09 -64.73
C GLU A 999 -110.46 -63.84 -64.30
N CYS A 1000 -110.36 -65.13 -64.64
CA CYS A 1000 -109.14 -65.91 -64.42
C CYS A 1000 -107.94 -65.36 -65.23
N GLN A 1001 -108.18 -64.87 -66.47
CA GLN A 1001 -107.16 -64.19 -67.25
C GLN A 1001 -106.65 -62.96 -66.50
N LYS A 1002 -107.57 -62.09 -66.04
CA LYS A 1002 -107.24 -60.88 -65.31
C LYS A 1002 -106.39 -61.15 -64.06
N TYR A 1003 -106.70 -62.19 -63.28
CA TYR A 1003 -105.87 -62.55 -62.12
C TYR A 1003 -104.48 -63.07 -62.54
N SER A 1004 -104.37 -63.81 -63.65
CA SER A 1004 -103.06 -64.24 -64.18
C SER A 1004 -102.19 -63.05 -64.65
N GLU A 1005 -102.81 -62.03 -65.26
CA GLU A 1005 -102.14 -60.81 -65.70
C GLU A 1005 -101.70 -59.94 -64.51
N GLN A 1006 -102.55 -59.82 -63.48
CA GLN A 1006 -102.23 -59.11 -62.23
C GLN A 1006 -101.07 -59.77 -61.48
N TYR A 1007 -101.06 -61.10 -61.37
CA TYR A 1007 -99.91 -61.83 -60.83
C TYR A 1007 -98.64 -61.61 -61.68
N SER A 1008 -98.74 -61.72 -63.01
CA SER A 1008 -97.60 -61.55 -63.93
C SER A 1008 -96.95 -60.16 -63.83
N SER A 1009 -97.74 -59.09 -63.72
CA SER A 1009 -97.20 -57.73 -63.51
C SER A 1009 -96.48 -57.64 -62.17
N ALA A 1010 -97.16 -57.99 -61.07
CA ALA A 1010 -96.61 -57.84 -59.72
C ALA A 1010 -95.30 -58.64 -59.53
N VAL A 1011 -95.20 -59.84 -60.10
CA VAL A 1011 -93.94 -60.60 -60.15
C VAL A 1011 -92.86 -59.84 -60.91
N LYS A 1012 -93.15 -59.35 -62.13
CA LYS A 1012 -92.15 -58.63 -62.95
C LYS A 1012 -91.66 -57.34 -62.30
N ASP A 1013 -92.54 -56.61 -61.60
CA ASP A 1013 -92.19 -55.40 -60.86
C ASP A 1013 -91.26 -55.71 -59.67
N TYR A 1014 -91.50 -56.81 -58.95
CA TYR A 1014 -90.64 -57.30 -57.87
C TYR A 1014 -89.30 -57.88 -58.38
N GLU A 1015 -89.31 -58.64 -59.48
CA GLU A 1015 -88.09 -59.14 -60.13
C GLU A 1015 -87.20 -57.99 -60.62
N LEU A 1016 -87.80 -56.90 -61.11
CA LEU A 1016 -87.10 -55.66 -61.46
C LEU A 1016 -86.51 -54.98 -60.22
N GLN A 1017 -87.24 -54.87 -59.11
CA GLN A 1017 -86.74 -54.33 -57.84
C GLN A 1017 -85.50 -55.10 -57.32
N LEU A 1018 -85.54 -56.44 -57.34
CA LEU A 1018 -84.41 -57.29 -56.98
C LEU A 1018 -83.17 -57.01 -57.86
N MET A 1019 -83.35 -56.82 -59.18
CA MET A 1019 -82.25 -56.46 -60.09
C MET A 1019 -81.72 -55.04 -59.83
N THR A 1020 -82.59 -54.08 -59.53
CA THR A 1020 -82.20 -52.69 -59.22
C THR A 1020 -81.36 -52.62 -57.93
N PHE A 1021 -81.75 -53.34 -56.88
CA PHE A 1021 -80.94 -53.42 -55.65
C PHE A 1021 -79.58 -54.09 -55.89
N ARG A 1022 -79.54 -55.20 -56.64
CA ARG A 1022 -78.28 -55.86 -57.00
C ARG A 1022 -77.34 -54.92 -57.75
N ALA A 1023 -77.83 -54.18 -58.74
CA ALA A 1023 -77.04 -53.21 -59.48
C ALA A 1023 -76.50 -52.06 -58.62
N MET A 1024 -77.25 -51.63 -57.60
CA MET A 1024 -76.80 -50.65 -56.61
C MET A 1024 -75.63 -51.21 -55.78
N VAL A 1025 -75.79 -52.39 -55.17
CA VAL A 1025 -74.75 -53.04 -54.34
C VAL A 1025 -73.49 -53.38 -55.17
N ASP A 1026 -73.66 -53.86 -56.41
CA ASP A 1026 -72.56 -54.09 -57.36
C ASP A 1026 -71.85 -52.78 -57.79
N SER A 1027 -72.47 -51.61 -57.67
CA SER A 1027 -71.80 -50.32 -57.95
C SER A 1027 -71.01 -49.79 -56.76
N GLN A 1028 -71.40 -50.16 -55.54
CA GLN A 1028 -70.69 -49.84 -54.30
C GLN A 1028 -69.50 -50.79 -54.05
N HIS A 1029 -69.58 -52.04 -54.53
CA HIS A 1029 -68.52 -53.04 -54.38
C HIS A 1029 -67.60 -53.12 -55.62
N LYS A 1030 -66.30 -52.90 -55.43
CA LYS A 1030 -65.28 -52.93 -56.50
C LYS A 1030 -64.99 -54.33 -57.09
N SER A 1031 -65.81 -55.33 -56.80
CA SER A 1031 -65.66 -56.73 -57.27
C SER A 1031 -67.01 -57.26 -57.76
N PRO A 1032 -67.13 -57.71 -59.02
CA PRO A 1032 -68.42 -58.11 -59.58
C PRO A 1032 -68.92 -59.43 -58.95
N LEU A 1033 -70.09 -59.40 -58.32
CA LEU A 1033 -70.76 -60.61 -57.88
C LEU A 1033 -71.29 -61.39 -59.09
N LYS A 1034 -71.49 -62.71 -58.93
CA LYS A 1034 -71.83 -63.59 -60.05
C LYS A 1034 -73.27 -63.34 -60.52
N LYS A 1035 -73.42 -62.66 -61.67
CA LYS A 1035 -74.71 -62.46 -62.37
C LYS A 1035 -75.42 -63.80 -62.62
N ARG A 1036 -76.36 -64.13 -61.76
CA ARG A 1036 -77.24 -65.30 -61.88
C ARG A 1036 -78.45 -64.93 -62.72
N ARG A 1037 -78.77 -65.75 -63.72
CA ARG A 1037 -79.89 -65.47 -64.64
C ARG A 1037 -81.20 -65.87 -63.99
N MET A 1038 -81.96 -64.90 -63.51
CA MET A 1038 -83.30 -65.11 -62.96
C MET A 1038 -84.26 -65.63 -64.05
N GLN A 1039 -85.16 -66.53 -63.68
CA GLN A 1039 -86.04 -67.25 -64.60
C GLN A 1039 -87.49 -67.06 -64.12
N SER A 1040 -88.27 -66.30 -64.88
CA SER A 1040 -89.51 -65.69 -64.36
C SER A 1040 -90.64 -66.70 -64.19
N SER A 1041 -91.24 -66.74 -63.00
CA SER A 1041 -92.42 -67.57 -62.69
C SER A 1041 -93.72 -67.02 -63.24
N SER A 1042 -93.73 -65.75 -63.69
CA SER A 1042 -94.81 -65.18 -64.52
C SER A 1042 -95.17 -66.11 -65.67
N ASP A 1043 -94.16 -66.59 -66.40
CA ASP A 1043 -94.36 -67.22 -67.70
C ASP A 1043 -94.97 -68.62 -67.53
N ALA A 1044 -94.66 -69.30 -66.42
CA ALA A 1044 -95.30 -70.56 -66.03
C ALA A 1044 -96.80 -70.39 -65.75
N ILE A 1045 -97.20 -69.35 -65.00
CA ILE A 1045 -98.60 -69.07 -64.68
C ILE A 1045 -99.37 -68.59 -65.93
N GLN A 1046 -98.75 -67.80 -66.81
CA GLN A 1046 -99.36 -67.41 -68.07
C GLN A 1046 -99.56 -68.62 -69.00
N GLN A 1047 -98.60 -69.55 -69.07
CA GLN A 1047 -98.74 -70.78 -69.86
C GLN A 1047 -99.81 -71.71 -69.27
N GLU A 1048 -99.86 -71.89 -67.95
CA GLU A 1048 -100.89 -72.69 -67.27
C GLU A 1048 -102.31 -72.16 -67.58
N PHE A 1049 -102.50 -70.84 -67.59
CA PHE A 1049 -103.77 -70.24 -68.03
C PHE A 1049 -104.06 -70.46 -69.53
N MET A 1050 -103.06 -70.37 -70.42
CA MET A 1050 -103.25 -70.63 -71.86
C MET A 1050 -103.75 -72.05 -72.13
N ASP A 1051 -103.25 -73.05 -71.41
CA ASP A 1051 -103.66 -74.45 -71.60
C ASP A 1051 -105.11 -74.70 -71.15
N LEU A 1052 -105.55 -74.08 -70.04
CA LEU A 1052 -106.96 -74.09 -69.63
C LEU A 1052 -107.87 -73.39 -70.65
N ARG A 1053 -107.49 -72.19 -71.09
CA ARG A 1053 -108.26 -71.43 -72.09
C ARG A 1053 -108.39 -72.20 -73.41
N THR A 1054 -107.32 -72.89 -73.82
CA THR A 1054 -107.30 -73.72 -75.04
C THR A 1054 -108.28 -74.90 -74.95
N ARG A 1055 -108.31 -75.62 -73.82
CA ARG A 1055 -109.29 -76.71 -73.58
C ARG A 1055 -110.72 -76.19 -73.59
N TYR A 1056 -111.00 -75.11 -72.86
CA TYR A 1056 -112.31 -74.46 -72.85
C TYR A 1056 -112.77 -74.07 -74.27
N THR A 1057 -111.92 -73.43 -75.08
CA THR A 1057 -112.27 -73.06 -76.47
C THR A 1057 -112.48 -74.28 -77.37
N ALA A 1058 -111.69 -75.34 -77.21
CA ALA A 1058 -111.89 -76.60 -77.93
C ALA A 1058 -113.24 -77.24 -77.57
N LEU A 1059 -113.62 -77.22 -76.28
CA LEU A 1059 -114.87 -77.75 -75.78
C LEU A 1059 -116.09 -76.97 -76.30
N VAL A 1060 -116.08 -75.63 -76.24
CA VAL A 1060 -117.10 -74.76 -76.88
C VAL A 1060 -117.29 -75.15 -78.35
N THR A 1061 -116.19 -75.30 -79.07
CA THR A 1061 -116.19 -75.64 -80.51
C THR A 1061 -116.80 -77.02 -80.75
N LEU A 1062 -116.40 -78.03 -79.97
CA LEU A 1062 -116.88 -79.40 -80.09
C LEU A 1062 -118.38 -79.53 -79.78
N MET A 1063 -118.86 -78.88 -78.72
CA MET A 1063 -120.28 -78.88 -78.34
C MET A 1063 -121.13 -78.16 -79.38
N THR A 1064 -120.67 -77.00 -79.86
CA THR A 1064 -121.37 -76.23 -80.91
C THR A 1064 -121.46 -76.99 -82.25
N GLN A 1065 -120.39 -77.68 -82.65
CA GLN A 1065 -120.40 -78.54 -83.83
C GLN A 1065 -121.33 -79.75 -83.65
N TYR A 1066 -121.34 -80.38 -82.46
CA TYR A 1066 -122.22 -81.50 -82.16
C TYR A 1066 -123.70 -81.09 -82.20
N VAL A 1067 -124.05 -79.90 -81.68
CA VAL A 1067 -125.41 -79.31 -81.79
C VAL A 1067 -125.83 -79.11 -83.26
N LYS A 1068 -124.93 -78.68 -84.15
CA LYS A 1068 -125.24 -78.57 -85.59
C LYS A 1068 -125.49 -79.95 -86.21
N PHE A 1069 -124.55 -80.88 -86.02
CA PHE A 1069 -124.65 -82.24 -86.56
C PHE A 1069 -125.94 -82.96 -86.11
N ALA A 1070 -126.29 -82.87 -84.83
CA ALA A 1070 -127.54 -83.44 -84.30
C ALA A 1070 -128.79 -82.71 -84.85
N SER A 1071 -128.74 -81.40 -85.08
CA SER A 1071 -129.85 -80.65 -85.72
C SER A 1071 -130.10 -81.10 -87.17
N GLU A 1072 -129.03 -81.30 -87.95
CA GLU A 1072 -129.13 -81.73 -89.35
C GLU A 1072 -129.57 -83.20 -89.47
N THR A 1073 -129.12 -84.05 -88.55
CA THR A 1073 -129.53 -85.46 -88.46
C THR A 1073 -131.01 -85.62 -88.06
N LEU A 1074 -131.52 -84.77 -87.16
CA LEU A 1074 -132.94 -84.76 -86.78
C LEU A 1074 -133.83 -84.44 -87.97
N LYS A 1075 -133.54 -83.35 -88.69
CA LYS A 1075 -134.32 -82.94 -89.85
C LYS A 1075 -134.40 -84.05 -90.91
N ARG A 1076 -133.29 -84.77 -91.14
CA ARG A 1076 -133.24 -85.91 -92.06
C ARG A 1076 -134.15 -87.08 -91.66
N THR A 1077 -134.37 -87.31 -90.37
CA THR A 1077 -135.20 -88.43 -89.89
C THR A 1077 -136.68 -88.07 -89.86
N GLU A 1078 -137.02 -86.80 -89.61
CA GLU A 1078 -138.39 -86.29 -89.76
C GLU A 1078 -138.88 -86.33 -91.23
N ASP A 1079 -138.01 -86.02 -92.20
CA ASP A 1079 -138.33 -86.09 -93.65
C ASP A 1079 -138.60 -87.54 -94.14
N GLU A 1080 -138.05 -88.56 -93.47
CA GLU A 1080 -138.19 -89.98 -93.88
C GLU A 1080 -139.48 -90.65 -93.37
N GLU A 1081 -140.00 -90.27 -92.20
CA GLU A 1081 -141.24 -90.84 -91.64
C GLU A 1081 -142.50 -90.45 -92.45
N VAL A 1082 -142.54 -89.23 -93.01
CA VAL A 1082 -143.73 -88.70 -93.73
C VAL A 1082 -144.09 -89.56 -94.95
N SER A 1083 -143.10 -90.15 -95.62
CA SER A 1083 -143.25 -90.86 -96.90
C SER A 1083 -144.05 -92.17 -96.81
N TYR A 1084 -144.18 -92.79 -95.63
CA TYR A 1084 -144.87 -94.08 -95.46
C TYR A 1084 -146.39 -93.98 -95.28
N SER A 1085 -146.94 -92.77 -95.09
CA SER A 1085 -148.36 -92.59 -94.72
C SER A 1085 -149.37 -92.63 -95.88
N CYS A 1086 -148.90 -92.66 -97.15
CA CYS A 1086 -149.74 -92.47 -98.33
C CYS A 1086 -150.34 -93.75 -98.97
N PHE A 1087 -150.33 -94.89 -98.30
CA PHE A 1087 -150.77 -96.18 -98.87
C PHE A 1087 -151.88 -96.88 -98.04
N ASN A 1088 -152.94 -96.17 -97.66
CA ASN A 1088 -154.17 -96.83 -97.17
C ASN A 1088 -155.49 -96.02 -97.22
N THR A 1089 -155.77 -95.29 -98.30
CA THR A 1089 -157.14 -95.21 -98.88
C THR A 1089 -157.06 -94.90 -100.38
#